data_AF-A0A2K5PUA2-F1
#
_entry.id   AF-A0A2K5PUA2-F1
#
_cell.length_a   1.000
_cell.length_b   1.000
_cell.length_c   1.000
_cell.angle_alpha   90.00
_cell.angle_beta   90.00
_cell.angle_gamma   90.00
#
_symmetry.space_group_name_H-M   'P 1'
#
loop_
_entity.id
_entity.type
_entity.pdbx_description
1 polymer ?
#
loop_
_entity_poly.entity_id
_entity_poly.type
_entity_poly.pdbx_seq_one_letter_code
_entity_poly.pdbx_strand_id
1 'polypeptide(L)'
;MALIILRKNLYRLSDFRMHGTLATLKNQPPTHVHKVVKDHLCPWFCSWQPEPFKVRFHHARCKNFHLENGNDLHSLSGPVFSQVSDWDRLDQNIKNEDSQRFYKRLSNLTSSEEVLSFISTMKTLPDTVAAGALQRICEVEKKDGDQGLPKEILENSIFQALCFQFEQEPSELSNSSLVTALQALILLHVDPQSSLLLNLVAECQNRLKKGGLEVHNLCILGESLIRLYGPGCVTLELIISQLQGEKLETFTPEDIVALYRILQACVEKVDEHQPFLNKINNFSLAIVSNLSPKLMSQMLTALMVLDQSQALPLIIKLGKYVVRHIPHFTHKELGRVLEAFIYFGHHDRFLTKALEQHVAALHLTLDPEVVSRIMEYCSRKLILSKPILNAVAETFVCQSEKFSPSQISTLMEPFGKLNYLPPNASALFRKLESMLFTHFNYFPPKALLKLLHSCSLIECHPVNFMAKIFHPFFLQRLQDEESHLDRLSRAQLTQLFLTSILECPFYKGPKLLPKYQVKSFLTPCCSMETPMDFHLYSSVKIGLTDLLGARLYFASKVLTPYCYTIDVEIKLDEEGFVLPFTVNEDVHKRIALCIDGPQRFCSNSKHLLGKEAVKQRHLRLLGYQVVQMPYHEIEMLTTRLEVVEYLQRKLFSQNTVHWQEG
;
A
#
# COMPACT_ATOMS: atom_id res chain seq x y z
N MET A 1 6.77 17.42 -4.30
CA MET A 1 5.87 16.24 -4.41
C MET A 1 5.12 15.88 -3.11
N ALA A 2 5.73 15.94 -1.92
CA ALA A 2 5.05 15.61 -0.66
C ALA A 2 3.80 16.47 -0.33
N LEU A 3 3.81 17.77 -0.68
CA LEU A 3 2.67 18.68 -0.45
C LEU A 3 1.43 18.38 -1.32
N ILE A 4 1.62 17.85 -2.53
CA ILE A 4 0.51 17.52 -3.46
C ILE A 4 -0.19 16.22 -3.01
N ILE A 5 0.60 15.25 -2.54
CA ILE A 5 0.09 13.99 -1.96
C ILE A 5 -0.63 14.26 -0.62
N LEU A 6 -0.13 15.20 0.20
CA LEU A 6 -0.80 15.57 1.46
C LEU A 6 -2.14 16.27 1.22
N ARG A 7 -2.20 17.21 0.25
CA ARG A 7 -3.43 17.93 -0.10
C ARG A 7 -4.52 16.99 -0.63
N LYS A 8 -4.18 16.01 -1.47
CA LYS A 8 -5.17 15.04 -2.01
C LYS A 8 -5.56 13.94 -1.03
N ASN A 9 -4.65 13.47 -0.16
CA ASN A 9 -5.00 12.49 0.88
C ASN A 9 -5.94 13.05 1.96
N LEU A 10 -5.93 14.36 2.21
CA LEU A 10 -6.92 15.03 3.07
C LEU A 10 -8.32 15.04 2.44
N TYR A 11 -8.45 15.14 1.12
CA TYR A 11 -9.74 15.06 0.42
C TYR A 11 -10.25 13.61 0.27
N ARG A 12 -9.36 12.61 0.19
CA ARG A 12 -9.78 11.19 0.08
C ARG A 12 -10.22 10.54 1.39
N LEU A 13 -9.90 11.13 2.54
CA LEU A 13 -10.53 10.76 3.83
C LEU A 13 -11.99 11.24 3.93
N SER A 14 -12.46 12.12 3.04
CA SER A 14 -13.81 12.69 3.06
C SER A 14 -14.82 12.08 2.07
N ASP A 15 -14.43 11.14 1.21
CA ASP A 15 -15.36 10.53 0.25
C ASP A 15 -15.84 9.14 0.68
N PHE A 16 -16.70 9.14 1.71
CA PHE A 16 -17.85 8.24 1.77
C PHE A 16 -19.11 9.11 1.79
N ARG A 17 -19.44 9.64 0.61
CA ARG A 17 -20.64 10.45 0.41
C ARG A 17 -21.84 9.51 0.36
N MET A 18 -22.49 9.31 1.51
CA MET A 18 -23.84 8.75 1.59
C MET A 18 -24.77 9.65 0.78
N HIS A 19 -25.42 9.10 -0.25
CA HIS A 19 -26.54 9.75 -0.92
C HIS A 19 -27.68 9.93 0.09
N GLY A 20 -27.81 11.12 0.65
CA GLY A 20 -28.96 11.56 1.43
C GLY A 20 -29.83 12.46 0.59
N THR A 21 -30.96 11.94 0.11
CA THR A 21 -32.07 12.70 -0.44
C THR A 21 -32.67 13.60 0.65
N LEU A 22 -32.47 14.91 0.50
CA LEU A 22 -33.20 15.94 1.23
C LEU A 22 -34.63 16.00 0.68
N ALA A 23 -35.60 15.46 1.42
CA ALA A 23 -37.01 15.73 1.20
C ALA A 23 -37.56 16.55 2.39
N THR A 24 -37.95 17.77 2.05
CA THR A 24 -38.59 18.78 2.89
C THR A 24 -39.93 18.33 3.46
N LEU A 25 -40.10 18.52 4.78
CA LEU A 25 -41.36 18.46 5.51
C LEU A 25 -42.29 19.62 5.10
N LYS A 26 -43.54 19.31 4.75
CA LYS A 26 -44.70 20.20 4.94
C LYS A 26 -45.95 19.39 5.27
N ASN A 27 -46.71 19.93 6.22
CA ASN A 27 -47.84 19.36 6.96
C ASN A 27 -49.11 19.13 6.12
N GLN A 28 -49.88 18.07 6.41
CA GLN A 28 -51.26 18.04 6.98
C GLN A 28 -52.06 16.75 6.63
N PRO A 29 -53.13 16.39 7.41
CA PRO A 29 -53.64 15.02 7.62
C PRO A 29 -55.07 14.79 7.02
N PRO A 30 -55.92 13.88 7.55
CA PRO A 30 -56.05 12.45 7.21
C PRO A 30 -57.42 12.08 6.60
N THR A 31 -57.55 10.98 5.85
CA THR A 31 -58.87 10.37 5.57
C THR A 31 -58.81 8.85 5.42
N HIS A 32 -59.73 8.21 6.15
CA HIS A 32 -60.12 6.80 6.15
C HIS A 32 -60.47 6.22 4.76
N VAL A 33 -60.38 4.89 4.59
CA VAL A 33 -61.51 3.96 4.29
C VAL A 33 -61.01 2.49 4.26
N HIS A 34 -61.96 1.60 4.58
CA HIS A 34 -61.95 0.19 4.99
C HIS A 34 -61.79 -0.93 3.92
N LYS A 35 -61.54 -2.15 4.47
CA LYS A 35 -62.03 -3.52 4.10
C LYS A 35 -61.24 -4.34 3.05
N VAL A 36 -60.59 -5.48 3.41
CA VAL A 36 -61.10 -6.88 3.64
C VAL A 36 -61.46 -7.56 2.30
N VAL A 37 -60.81 -8.64 1.80
CA VAL A 37 -60.92 -10.11 2.05
C VAL A 37 -59.81 -10.76 1.16
N LYS A 38 -58.88 -11.61 1.62
CA LYS A 38 -58.90 -13.09 1.88
C LYS A 38 -58.90 -14.01 0.64
N ASP A 39 -58.24 -15.16 0.83
CA ASP A 39 -58.24 -16.42 0.05
C ASP A 39 -57.11 -16.60 -0.99
N HIS A 40 -56.37 -17.71 -1.12
CA HIS A 40 -56.32 -19.05 -0.50
C HIS A 40 -54.89 -19.62 -0.71
N LEU A 41 -54.21 -20.16 0.31
CA LEU A 41 -54.06 -21.59 0.65
C LEU A 41 -53.50 -22.50 -0.46
N CYS A 42 -52.32 -23.09 -0.20
CA CYS A 42 -52.04 -24.51 -0.49
C CYS A 42 -50.88 -25.06 0.40
N PRO A 43 -50.87 -26.37 0.74
CA PRO A 43 -50.32 -26.90 1.99
C PRO A 43 -49.15 -27.91 1.86
N TRP A 44 -48.46 -28.12 2.99
CA TRP A 44 -47.79 -29.35 3.52
C TRP A 44 -46.33 -29.65 3.10
N PHE A 45 -45.36 -29.61 4.04
CA PHE A 45 -44.91 -30.62 5.06
C PHE A 45 -44.32 -31.90 4.40
N CYS A 46 -43.20 -32.54 4.79
CA CYS A 46 -42.12 -32.33 5.76
C CYS A 46 -40.96 -33.31 5.41
N SER A 47 -39.70 -32.93 5.70
CA SER A 47 -38.56 -33.71 6.25
C SER A 47 -38.39 -35.25 5.97
N TRP A 48 -37.19 -35.79 5.67
CA TRP A 48 -36.21 -36.44 6.60
C TRP A 48 -34.86 -36.76 5.88
N GLN A 49 -33.73 -36.74 6.62
CA GLN A 49 -32.41 -37.34 6.31
C GLN A 49 -32.38 -38.86 6.68
N PRO A 50 -31.29 -39.70 6.57
CA PRO A 50 -29.86 -39.54 6.16
C PRO A 50 -29.25 -40.63 5.21
N GLU A 51 -27.92 -40.55 4.97
CA GLU A 51 -26.85 -41.34 4.24
C GLU A 51 -26.91 -42.91 4.19
N PRO A 52 -26.00 -43.73 3.53
CA PRO A 52 -24.59 -43.49 3.08
C PRO A 52 -23.93 -44.29 1.87
N PHE A 53 -22.65 -43.96 1.58
CA PHE A 53 -21.48 -44.72 1.01
C PHE A 53 -21.45 -45.37 -0.41
N LYS A 54 -20.42 -45.07 -1.25
CA LYS A 54 -19.22 -45.93 -1.54
C LYS A 54 -18.27 -45.43 -2.68
N VAL A 55 -17.01 -45.85 -2.55
CA VAL A 55 -15.75 -45.54 -3.27
C VAL A 55 -15.44 -46.57 -4.37
N ARG A 56 -14.68 -46.21 -5.43
CA ARG A 56 -13.58 -47.04 -6.02
C ARG A 56 -12.70 -46.31 -7.08
N PHE A 57 -11.41 -46.67 -7.07
CA PHE A 57 -10.27 -46.23 -7.88
C PHE A 57 -10.04 -47.09 -9.12
N HIS A 58 -9.19 -46.66 -10.08
CA HIS A 58 -8.14 -47.49 -10.74
C HIS A 58 -7.09 -46.65 -11.51
N HIS A 59 -5.89 -47.21 -11.66
CA HIS A 59 -4.64 -46.60 -12.16
C HIS A 59 -3.89 -47.59 -13.10
N ALA A 60 -3.00 -47.04 -13.95
CA ALA A 60 -1.91 -47.65 -14.78
C ALA A 60 -2.36 -48.49 -16.02
N ARG A 61 -1.61 -48.59 -17.15
CA ARG A 61 -0.15 -48.68 -17.34
C ARG A 61 0.26 -48.50 -18.84
N CYS A 62 1.54 -48.16 -19.07
CA CYS A 62 2.27 -47.97 -20.34
C CYS A 62 2.36 -49.18 -21.30
N LYS A 63 2.64 -48.93 -22.60
CA LYS A 63 3.91 -49.29 -23.31
C LYS A 63 3.92 -48.95 -24.84
N ASN A 64 5.13 -48.60 -25.29
CA ASN A 64 5.74 -48.33 -26.61
C ASN A 64 5.32 -49.20 -27.82
N PHE A 65 5.51 -48.67 -29.05
CA PHE A 65 6.11 -49.39 -30.20
C PHE A 65 6.68 -48.43 -31.28
N HIS A 66 7.64 -48.96 -32.05
CA HIS A 66 8.62 -48.43 -33.03
C HIS A 66 8.01 -47.82 -34.34
N LEU A 67 8.62 -46.85 -35.06
CA LEU A 67 9.85 -46.80 -35.91
C LEU A 67 9.82 -47.69 -37.17
N GLU A 68 9.85 -47.07 -38.37
CA GLU A 68 10.52 -47.47 -39.65
C GLU A 68 9.90 -46.68 -40.84
N ASN A 69 10.64 -45.81 -41.56
CA ASN A 69 11.59 -46.02 -42.67
C ASN A 69 10.95 -46.19 -44.07
N GLY A 70 11.50 -45.46 -45.06
CA GLY A 70 11.21 -45.65 -46.48
C GLY A 70 11.73 -44.52 -47.38
N ASN A 71 13.00 -44.61 -47.78
CA ASN A 71 13.63 -43.87 -48.88
C ASN A 71 13.18 -44.45 -50.24
N ASP A 72 13.26 -43.64 -51.31
CA ASP A 72 14.04 -43.89 -52.56
C ASP A 72 13.58 -42.93 -53.71
N LEU A 73 14.40 -42.03 -54.25
CA LEU A 73 15.53 -42.09 -55.22
C LEU A 73 15.14 -41.61 -56.65
N HIS A 74 15.76 -40.49 -57.07
CA HIS A 74 16.36 -40.17 -58.41
C HIS A 74 15.46 -40.09 -59.67
N SER A 75 15.70 -39.31 -60.74
CA SER A 75 16.73 -38.35 -61.22
C SER A 75 16.25 -37.87 -62.64
N LEU A 76 16.53 -36.71 -63.22
CA LEU A 76 17.73 -36.27 -63.96
C LEU A 76 17.40 -34.97 -64.70
N SER A 77 18.37 -34.04 -64.78
CA SER A 77 18.77 -33.27 -65.98
C SER A 77 19.15 -31.82 -65.63
N GLY A 78 20.44 -31.51 -65.67
CA GLY A 78 20.97 -30.18 -66.02
C GLY A 78 21.49 -30.21 -67.47
N PRO A 79 22.06 -29.13 -68.05
CA PRO A 79 22.75 -28.04 -67.34
C PRO A 79 22.63 -26.61 -67.97
N VAL A 80 23.37 -25.68 -67.36
CA VAL A 80 23.99 -24.42 -67.89
C VAL A 80 23.23 -23.08 -67.82
N PHE A 81 23.60 -22.34 -66.77
CA PHE A 81 23.86 -20.89 -66.61
C PHE A 81 23.29 -19.85 -67.60
N SER A 82 22.60 -18.86 -67.01
CA SER A 82 23.02 -17.45 -67.11
C SER A 82 22.88 -16.77 -65.73
N GLN A 83 24.00 -16.21 -65.24
CA GLN A 83 24.06 -15.31 -64.09
C GLN A 83 23.30 -14.03 -64.41
N VAL A 84 22.56 -13.48 -63.44
CA VAL A 84 22.71 -12.10 -62.93
C VAL A 84 21.73 -11.89 -61.75
N SER A 85 22.26 -11.29 -60.68
CA SER A 85 21.63 -10.66 -59.52
C SER A 85 20.79 -11.50 -58.54
N ASP A 86 21.45 -11.97 -57.47
CA ASP A 86 20.81 -12.14 -56.14
C ASP A 86 21.85 -11.93 -55.02
N TRP A 87 22.62 -10.82 -55.10
CA TRP A 87 23.64 -10.46 -54.12
C TRP A 87 23.11 -9.61 -52.95
N ASP A 88 22.00 -8.90 -53.13
CA ASP A 88 21.45 -8.01 -52.08
C ASP A 88 20.80 -8.75 -50.91
N ARG A 89 20.35 -9.99 -51.15
CA ARG A 89 19.65 -10.81 -50.15
C ARG A 89 20.60 -11.64 -49.27
N LEU A 90 21.81 -11.90 -49.76
CA LEU A 90 22.88 -12.55 -48.99
C LEU A 90 23.61 -11.53 -48.10
N ASP A 91 23.81 -10.30 -48.59
CA ASP A 91 24.55 -9.25 -47.88
C ASP A 91 23.81 -8.73 -46.62
N GLN A 92 22.48 -8.73 -46.63
CA GLN A 92 21.67 -8.40 -45.45
C GLN A 92 21.70 -9.50 -44.37
N ASN A 93 21.82 -10.77 -44.76
CA ASN A 93 21.92 -11.88 -43.82
C ASN A 93 23.31 -11.97 -43.17
N ILE A 94 24.38 -11.66 -43.91
CA ILE A 94 25.76 -11.66 -43.40
C ILE A 94 25.98 -10.49 -42.41
N LYS A 95 25.43 -9.30 -42.68
CA LYS A 95 25.52 -8.15 -41.75
C LYS A 95 24.77 -8.38 -40.42
N ASN A 96 23.67 -9.12 -40.43
CA ASN A 96 22.88 -9.40 -39.23
C ASN A 96 23.55 -10.46 -38.32
N GLU A 97 24.14 -11.51 -38.87
CA GLU A 97 24.81 -12.55 -38.06
C GLU A 97 26.04 -12.01 -37.31
N ASP A 98 26.84 -11.16 -37.96
CA ASP A 98 28.01 -10.54 -37.33
C ASP A 98 27.61 -9.53 -36.25
N SER A 99 26.60 -8.69 -36.51
CA SER A 99 26.05 -7.75 -35.54
C SER A 99 25.54 -8.46 -34.27
N GLN A 100 24.86 -9.61 -34.42
CA GLN A 100 24.34 -10.38 -33.30
C GLN A 100 25.45 -11.09 -32.50
N ARG A 101 26.54 -11.52 -33.16
CA ARG A 101 27.75 -12.02 -32.50
C ARG A 101 28.46 -10.92 -31.71
N PHE A 102 28.56 -9.72 -32.26
CA PHE A 102 29.14 -8.56 -31.58
C PHE A 102 28.32 -8.20 -30.35
N TYR A 103 27.01 -8.08 -30.45
CA TYR A 103 26.12 -7.80 -29.32
C TYR A 103 26.25 -8.85 -28.20
N LYS A 104 26.28 -10.15 -28.53
CA LYS A 104 26.50 -11.22 -27.53
C LYS A 104 27.85 -11.11 -26.83
N ARG A 105 28.90 -10.71 -27.55
CA ARG A 105 30.23 -10.55 -26.98
C ARG A 105 30.27 -9.32 -26.06
N LEU A 106 29.66 -8.24 -26.50
CA LEU A 106 29.59 -6.97 -25.80
C LEU A 106 28.77 -7.10 -24.50
N SER A 107 27.66 -7.85 -24.51
CA SER A 107 26.87 -8.15 -23.31
C SER A 107 27.62 -8.94 -22.23
N ASN A 108 28.68 -9.67 -22.62
CA ASN A 108 29.47 -10.49 -21.70
C ASN A 108 30.62 -9.73 -21.03
N LEU A 109 30.96 -8.53 -21.49
CA LEU A 109 32.05 -7.72 -20.94
C LEU A 109 31.65 -7.13 -19.59
N THR A 110 32.56 -7.13 -18.62
CA THR A 110 32.26 -6.82 -17.21
C THR A 110 32.88 -5.53 -16.68
N SER A 111 33.80 -4.91 -17.41
CA SER A 111 34.37 -3.59 -17.13
C SER A 111 34.21 -2.63 -18.33
N SER A 112 34.18 -1.32 -18.08
CA SER A 112 34.21 -0.31 -19.15
C SER A 112 35.51 -0.34 -19.96
N GLU A 113 36.64 -0.64 -19.32
CA GLU A 113 37.93 -0.84 -19.96
C GLU A 113 37.91 -2.03 -20.94
N GLU A 114 37.27 -3.14 -20.57
CA GLU A 114 37.06 -4.29 -21.46
C GLU A 114 36.23 -3.88 -22.69
N VAL A 115 35.19 -3.07 -22.50
CA VAL A 115 34.35 -2.56 -23.60
C VAL A 115 35.17 -1.65 -24.53
N LEU A 116 35.92 -0.69 -23.99
CA LEU A 116 36.74 0.23 -24.77
C LEU A 116 37.88 -0.49 -25.50
N SER A 117 38.53 -1.45 -24.83
CA SER A 117 39.57 -2.28 -25.46
C SER A 117 39.01 -3.12 -26.61
N PHE A 118 37.84 -3.72 -26.44
CA PHE A 118 37.16 -4.47 -27.49
C PHE A 118 36.87 -3.61 -28.71
N ILE A 119 36.32 -2.41 -28.52
CA ILE A 119 36.02 -1.46 -29.60
C ILE A 119 37.30 -1.03 -30.32
N SER A 120 38.39 -0.81 -29.58
CA SER A 120 39.67 -0.40 -30.18
C SER A 120 40.26 -1.43 -31.15
N THR A 121 39.85 -2.69 -31.04
CA THR A 121 40.28 -3.76 -31.97
C THR A 121 39.50 -3.78 -33.29
N MET A 122 38.42 -3.00 -33.41
CA MET A 122 37.55 -3.00 -34.58
C MET A 122 38.04 -2.01 -35.64
N LYS A 123 38.11 -2.45 -36.90
CA LYS A 123 38.49 -1.60 -38.05
C LYS A 123 37.37 -0.66 -38.50
N THR A 124 36.13 -1.10 -38.38
CA THR A 124 34.92 -0.31 -38.66
C THR A 124 33.95 -0.54 -37.51
N LEU A 125 33.34 0.55 -37.03
CA LEU A 125 32.42 0.50 -35.91
C LEU A 125 31.00 0.87 -36.39
N PRO A 126 30.14 -0.13 -36.65
CA PRO A 126 28.74 0.13 -36.98
C PRO A 126 28.06 0.94 -35.88
N ASP A 127 27.14 1.83 -36.27
CA ASP A 127 26.37 2.69 -35.36
C ASP A 127 25.64 1.89 -34.27
N THR A 128 25.10 0.73 -34.62
CA THR A 128 24.43 -0.19 -33.68
C THR A 128 25.40 -0.74 -32.63
N VAL A 129 26.63 -1.09 -33.02
CA VAL A 129 27.67 -1.58 -32.09
C VAL A 129 28.21 -0.44 -31.24
N ALA A 130 28.37 0.76 -31.80
CA ALA A 130 28.77 1.97 -31.08
C ALA A 130 27.73 2.37 -30.01
N ALA A 131 26.44 2.32 -30.35
CA ALA A 131 25.37 2.63 -29.40
C ALA A 131 25.28 1.54 -28.31
N GLY A 132 25.40 0.26 -28.69
CA GLY A 132 25.46 -0.85 -27.74
C GLY A 132 26.67 -0.78 -26.81
N ALA A 133 27.82 -0.31 -27.30
CA ALA A 133 29.00 -0.03 -26.50
C ALA A 133 28.75 1.03 -25.42
N LEU A 134 28.19 2.19 -25.79
CA LEU A 134 27.82 3.23 -24.83
C LEU A 134 26.83 2.72 -23.78
N GLN A 135 25.84 1.94 -24.22
CA GLN A 135 24.87 1.33 -23.31
C GLN A 135 25.54 0.36 -22.33
N ARG A 136 26.49 -0.47 -22.79
CA ARG A 136 27.17 -1.43 -21.92
C ARG A 136 28.09 -0.74 -20.92
N ILE A 137 28.82 0.30 -21.32
CA ILE A 137 29.61 1.14 -20.41
C ILE A 137 28.67 1.68 -19.33
N CYS A 138 27.51 2.20 -19.72
CA CYS A 138 26.49 2.65 -18.76
C CYS A 138 26.00 1.54 -17.81
N GLU A 139 25.80 0.31 -18.28
CA GLU A 139 25.33 -0.80 -17.43
C GLU A 139 26.37 -1.25 -16.40
N VAL A 140 27.64 -1.25 -16.79
CA VAL A 140 28.75 -1.71 -15.97
C VAL A 140 29.09 -0.68 -14.89
N GLU A 141 29.16 0.60 -15.25
CA GLU A 141 29.51 1.69 -14.34
C GLU A 141 28.39 2.01 -13.33
N LYS A 142 27.14 1.67 -13.64
CA LYS A 142 25.99 1.85 -12.73
C LYS A 142 25.95 0.92 -11.51
N LYS A 143 26.86 -0.05 -11.42
CA LYS A 143 26.88 -0.97 -10.27
C LYS A 143 27.29 -0.27 -8.96
N ASP A 144 27.98 0.87 -9.05
CA ASP A 144 28.30 1.74 -7.92
C ASP A 144 27.39 2.99 -7.98
N GLY A 145 26.48 3.13 -7.02
CA GLY A 145 25.31 4.01 -7.14
C GLY A 145 25.61 5.50 -7.38
N ASP A 146 24.76 6.16 -8.18
CA ASP A 146 24.59 7.62 -8.44
C ASP A 146 25.85 8.50 -8.61
N GLN A 147 27.05 7.94 -8.60
CA GLN A 147 28.27 8.63 -8.99
C GLN A 147 28.36 8.58 -10.52
N GLY A 148 28.54 9.75 -11.14
CA GLY A 148 28.75 9.85 -12.59
C GLY A 148 30.00 9.07 -13.03
N LEU A 149 30.24 8.98 -14.34
CA LEU A 149 31.41 8.30 -14.89
C LEU A 149 32.71 8.73 -14.18
N PRO A 150 33.59 7.78 -13.82
CA PRO A 150 34.97 8.08 -13.45
C PRO A 150 35.61 9.02 -14.48
N LYS A 151 36.31 10.06 -14.00
CA LYS A 151 36.99 11.04 -14.87
C LYS A 151 37.92 10.36 -15.89
N GLU A 152 38.52 9.25 -15.49
CA GLU A 152 39.40 8.41 -16.31
C GLU A 152 38.72 7.86 -17.57
N ILE A 153 37.41 7.58 -17.53
CA ILE A 153 36.65 7.10 -18.69
C ILE A 153 36.24 8.28 -19.59
N LEU A 154 35.84 9.41 -19.00
CA LEU A 154 35.50 10.62 -19.76
C LEU A 154 36.72 11.20 -20.51
N GLU A 155 37.91 11.06 -19.94
CA GLU A 155 39.19 11.47 -20.54
C GLU A 155 39.77 10.42 -21.50
N ASN A 156 39.17 9.24 -21.59
CA ASN A 156 39.63 8.17 -22.48
C ASN A 156 39.41 8.55 -23.95
N SER A 157 40.48 8.51 -24.74
CA SER A 157 40.46 8.90 -26.16
C SER A 157 39.52 8.04 -27.02
N ILE A 158 39.34 6.76 -26.68
CA ILE A 158 38.41 5.86 -27.38
C ILE A 158 36.97 6.25 -27.06
N PHE A 159 36.67 6.59 -25.80
CA PHE A 159 35.34 7.06 -25.40
C PHE A 159 34.99 8.40 -26.05
N GLN A 160 35.95 9.32 -26.13
CA GLN A 160 35.78 10.60 -26.83
C GLN A 160 35.58 10.39 -28.34
N ALA A 161 36.33 9.48 -28.96
CA ALA A 161 36.14 9.13 -30.37
C ALA A 161 34.75 8.52 -30.63
N LEU A 162 34.25 7.67 -29.72
CA LEU A 162 32.88 7.14 -29.77
C LEU A 162 31.85 8.27 -29.71
N CYS A 163 31.99 9.19 -28.76
CA CYS A 163 31.10 10.34 -28.63
C CYS A 163 31.13 11.24 -29.88
N PHE A 164 32.32 11.48 -30.42
CA PHE A 164 32.51 12.31 -31.62
C PHE A 164 31.85 11.71 -32.87
N GLN A 165 31.83 10.38 -33.01
CA GLN A 165 31.12 9.70 -34.10
C GLN A 165 29.62 10.04 -34.12
N PHE A 166 28.98 10.14 -32.95
CA PHE A 166 27.57 10.51 -32.83
C PHE A 166 27.32 12.01 -33.04
N GLU A 167 28.34 12.85 -32.89
CA GLU A 167 28.23 14.30 -33.05
C GLU A 167 28.30 14.75 -34.51
N GLN A 168 29.13 14.11 -35.33
CA GLN A 168 29.42 14.53 -36.72
C GLN A 168 28.25 14.27 -37.68
N GLU A 169 27.60 13.10 -37.61
CA GLU A 169 26.61 12.66 -38.61
C GLU A 169 25.35 12.03 -37.99
N PRO A 170 24.57 12.76 -37.16
CA PRO A 170 23.37 12.21 -36.51
C PRO A 170 22.26 11.82 -37.50
N SER A 171 22.26 12.38 -38.72
CA SER A 171 21.28 12.06 -39.77
C SER A 171 21.46 10.67 -40.38
N GLU A 172 22.67 10.10 -40.35
CA GLU A 172 22.94 8.79 -40.95
C GLU A 172 22.66 7.62 -39.99
N LEU A 173 22.52 7.91 -38.70
CA LEU A 173 22.27 6.91 -37.66
C LEU A 173 20.91 6.23 -37.84
N SER A 174 20.82 4.93 -37.51
CA SER A 174 19.52 4.27 -37.39
C SER A 174 18.70 4.87 -36.23
N ASN A 175 17.38 4.76 -36.29
CA ASN A 175 16.49 5.25 -35.23
C ASN A 175 16.83 4.64 -33.86
N SER A 176 17.12 3.34 -33.84
CA SER A 176 17.47 2.63 -32.62
C SER A 176 18.83 3.07 -32.07
N SER A 177 19.85 3.18 -32.93
CA SER A 177 21.19 3.66 -32.54
C SER A 177 21.14 5.07 -31.96
N LEU A 178 20.41 5.97 -32.63
CA LEU A 178 20.26 7.37 -32.21
C LEU A 178 19.67 7.48 -30.80
N VAL A 179 18.53 6.83 -30.57
CA VAL A 179 17.81 6.94 -29.30
C VAL A 179 18.53 6.19 -28.18
N THR A 180 19.16 5.05 -28.48
CA THR A 180 19.96 4.28 -27.52
C THR A 180 21.21 5.04 -27.09
N ALA A 181 21.93 5.66 -28.04
CA ALA A 181 23.09 6.50 -27.75
C ALA A 181 22.68 7.71 -26.88
N LEU A 182 21.58 8.40 -27.24
CA LEU A 182 21.05 9.49 -26.43
C LEU A 182 20.73 9.05 -25.01
N GLN A 183 20.04 7.92 -24.84
CA GLN A 183 19.70 7.38 -23.53
C GLN A 183 20.96 7.05 -22.72
N ALA A 184 21.94 6.38 -23.34
CA ALA A 184 23.19 6.02 -22.68
C ALA A 184 23.96 7.27 -22.22
N LEU A 185 24.12 8.27 -23.07
CA LEU A 185 24.85 9.51 -22.73
C LEU A 185 24.17 10.30 -21.59
N ILE A 186 22.84 10.35 -21.57
CA ILE A 186 22.09 10.95 -20.45
C ILE A 186 22.34 10.18 -19.15
N LEU A 187 22.36 8.84 -19.22
CA LEU A 187 22.58 7.97 -18.07
C LEU A 187 24.03 8.00 -17.57
N LEU A 188 24.98 8.37 -18.43
CA LEU A 188 26.39 8.60 -18.11
C LEU A 188 26.65 10.01 -17.57
N HIS A 189 25.61 10.83 -17.42
CA HIS A 189 25.69 12.22 -16.92
C HIS A 189 26.60 13.14 -17.74
N VAL A 190 26.64 12.95 -19.07
CA VAL A 190 27.24 13.92 -19.99
C VAL A 190 26.52 15.26 -19.88
N ASP A 191 27.26 16.37 -19.98
CA ASP A 191 26.70 17.72 -19.84
C ASP A 191 25.51 17.94 -20.79
N PRO A 192 24.30 18.23 -20.28
CA PRO A 192 23.11 18.53 -21.07
C PRO A 192 23.30 19.64 -22.11
N GLN A 193 24.25 20.56 -21.89
CA GLN A 193 24.56 21.66 -22.80
C GLN A 193 25.66 21.32 -23.83
N SER A 194 26.19 20.10 -23.80
CA SER A 194 27.15 19.64 -24.81
C SER A 194 26.52 19.65 -26.21
N SER A 195 27.31 20.04 -27.21
CA SER A 195 26.92 20.02 -28.63
C SER A 195 26.45 18.64 -29.07
N LEU A 196 27.09 17.57 -28.58
CA LEU A 196 26.67 16.18 -28.78
C LEU A 196 25.21 15.93 -28.37
N LEU A 197 24.85 16.20 -27.10
CA LEU A 197 23.49 15.93 -26.62
C LEU A 197 22.47 16.84 -27.31
N LEU A 198 22.81 18.11 -27.55
CA LEU A 198 21.92 19.04 -28.27
C LEU A 198 21.64 18.59 -29.70
N ASN A 199 22.66 18.13 -30.43
CA ASN A 199 22.53 17.64 -31.80
C ASN A 199 21.67 16.35 -31.85
N LEU A 200 21.92 15.40 -30.94
CA LEU A 200 21.14 14.16 -30.86
C LEU A 200 19.68 14.42 -30.49
N VAL A 201 19.41 15.34 -29.55
CA VAL A 201 18.04 15.73 -29.20
C VAL A 201 17.35 16.42 -30.38
N ALA A 202 18.03 17.33 -31.07
CA ALA A 202 17.48 18.03 -32.22
C ALA A 202 17.10 17.05 -33.35
N GLU A 203 17.94 16.06 -33.63
CA GLU A 203 17.65 15.06 -34.65
C GLU A 203 16.52 14.11 -34.21
N CYS A 204 16.49 13.67 -32.94
CA CYS A 204 15.35 12.93 -32.39
C CYS A 204 14.03 13.70 -32.53
N GLN A 205 14.02 15.01 -32.25
CA GLN A 205 12.84 15.85 -32.40
C GLN A 205 12.43 16.02 -33.87
N ASN A 206 13.39 16.08 -34.80
CA ASN A 206 13.12 16.14 -36.24
C ASN A 206 12.46 14.85 -36.74
N ARG A 207 13.00 13.68 -36.36
CA ARG A 207 12.43 12.37 -36.71
C ARG A 207 11.07 12.12 -36.08
N LEU A 208 10.88 12.58 -34.85
CA LEU A 208 9.58 12.56 -34.17
C LEU A 208 8.54 13.37 -34.94
N LYS A 209 8.87 14.59 -35.38
CA LYS A 209 7.95 15.42 -36.19
C LYS A 209 7.57 14.78 -37.52
N LYS A 210 8.47 13.99 -38.12
CA LYS A 210 8.23 13.24 -39.36
C LYS A 210 7.41 11.96 -39.15
N GLY A 211 7.18 11.53 -37.90
CA GLY A 211 6.46 10.30 -37.58
C GLY A 211 7.21 9.02 -37.95
N GLY A 212 8.54 9.06 -38.02
CA GLY A 212 9.38 7.94 -38.48
C GLY A 212 9.90 7.02 -37.37
N LEU A 213 9.47 7.20 -36.12
CA LEU A 213 9.98 6.45 -34.97
C LEU A 213 9.02 5.32 -34.58
N GLU A 214 9.56 4.12 -34.38
CA GLU A 214 8.82 2.96 -33.88
C GLU A 214 8.43 3.13 -32.39
N VAL A 215 7.43 2.39 -31.94
CA VAL A 215 6.90 2.39 -30.57
C VAL A 215 8.01 2.29 -29.51
N HIS A 216 8.90 1.32 -29.66
CA HIS A 216 10.00 1.12 -28.72
C HIS A 216 10.93 2.33 -28.62
N ASN A 217 11.28 2.92 -29.76
CA ASN A 217 12.13 4.11 -29.83
C ASN A 217 11.41 5.35 -29.25
N LEU A 218 10.10 5.48 -29.45
CA LEU A 218 9.29 6.54 -28.83
C LEU A 218 9.28 6.42 -27.30
N CYS A 219 9.16 5.19 -26.76
CA CYS A 219 9.21 4.95 -25.32
C CYS A 219 10.58 5.30 -24.73
N ILE A 220 11.68 4.86 -25.36
CA ILE A 220 13.03 5.19 -24.89
C ILE A 220 13.28 6.70 -24.96
N LEU A 221 12.88 7.35 -26.06
CA LEU A 221 13.02 8.79 -26.25
C LEU A 221 12.24 9.56 -25.17
N GLY A 222 10.98 9.18 -24.93
CA GLY A 222 10.14 9.80 -23.89
C GLY A 222 10.78 9.72 -22.51
N GLU A 223 11.24 8.54 -22.08
CA GLU A 223 11.92 8.38 -20.78
C GLU A 223 13.23 9.18 -20.71
N SER A 224 13.97 9.25 -21.81
CA SER A 224 15.24 9.99 -21.89
C SER A 224 15.01 11.50 -21.77
N LEU A 225 14.01 12.04 -22.45
CA LEU A 225 13.64 13.46 -22.37
C LEU A 225 13.15 13.86 -20.98
N ILE A 226 12.38 12.99 -20.31
CA ILE A 226 11.94 13.22 -18.91
C ILE A 226 13.15 13.33 -17.97
N ARG A 227 14.19 12.51 -18.17
CA ARG A 227 15.41 12.58 -17.36
C ARG A 227 16.22 13.85 -17.65
N LEU A 228 16.27 14.28 -18.91
CA LEU A 228 17.08 15.41 -19.34
C LEU A 228 16.46 16.77 -18.98
N TYR A 229 15.17 16.95 -19.28
CA TYR A 229 14.47 18.23 -19.14
C TYR A 229 13.47 18.27 -17.97
N GLY A 230 13.24 17.14 -17.30
CA GLY A 230 12.26 17.04 -16.22
C GLY A 230 10.81 16.84 -16.71
N PRO A 231 9.86 16.85 -15.76
CA PRO A 231 8.42 16.75 -16.07
C PRO A 231 7.94 17.98 -16.84
N GLY A 232 7.02 17.80 -17.79
CA GLY A 232 6.43 18.90 -18.57
C GLY A 232 7.16 19.28 -19.86
N CYS A 233 8.10 18.46 -20.34
CA CYS A 233 8.71 18.65 -21.66
C CYS A 233 7.64 18.66 -22.77
N VAL A 234 7.59 19.75 -23.55
CA VAL A 234 6.58 19.97 -24.62
C VAL A 234 6.61 18.85 -25.67
N THR A 235 7.77 18.26 -25.91
CA THR A 235 7.95 17.15 -26.86
C THR A 235 7.22 15.87 -26.42
N LEU A 236 6.94 15.70 -25.12
CA LEU A 236 6.23 14.52 -24.60
C LEU A 236 4.80 14.43 -25.10
N GLU A 237 4.12 15.57 -25.32
CA GLU A 237 2.75 15.58 -25.85
C GLU A 237 2.68 14.94 -27.23
N LEU A 238 3.65 15.26 -28.10
CA LEU A 238 3.72 14.68 -29.43
C LEU A 238 4.03 13.17 -29.37
N ILE A 239 4.91 12.75 -28.45
CA ILE A 239 5.21 11.33 -28.21
C ILE A 239 3.95 10.60 -27.75
N ILE A 240 3.24 11.14 -26.75
CA ILE A 240 2.01 10.55 -26.21
C ILE A 240 0.94 10.47 -27.31
N SER A 241 0.78 11.51 -28.13
CA SER A 241 -0.17 11.51 -29.24
C SER A 241 0.14 10.44 -30.29
N GLN A 242 1.41 10.18 -30.61
CA GLN A 242 1.79 9.12 -31.54
C GLN A 242 1.55 7.73 -30.92
N LEU A 243 1.96 7.53 -29.66
CA LEU A 243 1.74 6.27 -28.94
C LEU A 243 0.25 5.95 -28.74
N GLN A 244 -0.62 6.96 -28.66
CA GLN A 244 -2.07 6.77 -28.60
C GLN A 244 -2.68 6.21 -29.90
N GLY A 245 -2.09 6.57 -31.05
CA GLY A 245 -2.52 6.12 -32.37
C GLY A 245 -2.16 4.66 -32.67
N GLU A 246 -1.17 4.11 -31.97
CA GLU A 246 -0.68 2.76 -32.17
C GLU A 246 -1.58 1.69 -31.50
N LYS A 247 -1.50 0.47 -32.03
CA LYS A 247 -2.20 -0.70 -31.48
C LYS A 247 -1.41 -1.26 -30.30
N LEU A 248 -2.05 -1.44 -29.14
CA LEU A 248 -1.35 -1.87 -27.93
C LEU A 248 -0.73 -3.28 -28.05
N GLU A 249 -1.23 -4.10 -28.99
CA GLU A 249 -0.69 -5.42 -29.29
C GLU A 249 0.74 -5.40 -29.85
N THR A 250 1.21 -4.25 -30.37
CA THR A 250 2.59 -4.10 -30.88
C THR A 250 3.60 -3.78 -29.78
N PHE A 251 3.14 -3.46 -28.57
CA PHE A 251 3.98 -3.01 -27.47
C PHE A 251 4.55 -4.20 -26.71
N THR A 252 5.84 -4.13 -26.38
CA THR A 252 6.44 -5.05 -25.41
C THR A 252 5.95 -4.73 -23.98
N PRO A 253 6.05 -5.67 -23.02
CA PRO A 253 5.73 -5.37 -21.62
C PRO A 253 6.55 -4.20 -21.05
N GLU A 254 7.80 -4.06 -21.47
CA GLU A 254 8.69 -2.95 -21.16
C GLU A 254 8.14 -1.62 -21.69
N ASP A 255 7.67 -1.59 -22.95
CA ASP A 255 7.09 -0.40 -23.56
C ASP A 255 5.82 0.05 -22.84
N ILE A 256 4.96 -0.89 -22.41
CA ILE A 256 3.76 -0.56 -21.63
C ILE A 256 4.13 0.05 -20.28
N VAL A 257 5.17 -0.45 -19.61
CA VAL A 257 5.63 0.14 -18.33
C VAL A 257 6.27 1.51 -18.57
N ALA A 258 7.05 1.68 -19.64
CA ALA A 258 7.59 2.97 -20.05
C ALA A 258 6.48 3.98 -20.32
N LEU A 259 5.38 3.55 -20.95
CA LEU A 259 4.20 4.37 -21.21
C LEU A 259 3.58 4.91 -19.91
N TYR A 260 3.40 4.06 -18.89
CA TYR A 260 2.97 4.51 -17.57
C TYR A 260 3.93 5.53 -16.95
N ARG A 261 5.24 5.32 -17.10
CA ARG A 261 6.27 6.23 -16.56
C ARG A 261 6.31 7.57 -17.31
N ILE A 262 6.05 7.56 -18.61
CA ILE A 262 5.92 8.78 -19.42
C ILE A 262 4.69 9.57 -18.96
N LEU A 263 3.53 8.91 -18.86
CA LEU A 263 2.31 9.55 -18.36
C LEU A 263 2.48 10.05 -16.93
N GLN A 264 3.21 9.31 -16.08
CA GLN A 264 3.56 9.72 -14.72
C GLN A 264 4.36 11.03 -14.68
N ALA A 265 5.12 11.37 -15.71
CA ALA A 265 5.84 12.65 -15.78
C ALA A 265 4.93 13.83 -16.20
N CYS A 266 3.70 13.53 -16.66
CA CYS A 266 2.71 14.51 -17.12
C CYS A 266 1.50 14.59 -16.17
N VAL A 267 1.72 14.57 -14.85
CA VAL A 267 0.65 14.49 -13.83
C VAL A 267 -0.37 15.64 -13.92
N GLU A 268 0.04 16.81 -14.41
CA GLU A 268 -0.82 17.99 -14.51
C GLU A 268 -1.97 17.81 -15.51
N LYS A 269 -1.83 16.89 -16.47
CA LYS A 269 -2.79 16.62 -17.55
C LYS A 269 -3.37 15.20 -17.51
N VAL A 270 -3.38 14.58 -16.34
CA VAL A 270 -3.90 13.20 -16.19
C VAL A 270 -5.33 13.07 -16.70
N ASP A 271 -6.16 14.10 -16.47
CA ASP A 271 -7.55 14.11 -16.92
C ASP A 271 -7.69 14.04 -18.45
N GLU A 272 -6.78 14.69 -19.18
CA GLU A 272 -6.76 14.67 -20.66
C GLU A 272 -6.36 13.29 -21.20
N HIS A 273 -5.48 12.58 -20.48
CA HIS A 273 -5.01 11.25 -20.88
C HIS A 273 -5.81 10.10 -20.27
N GLN A 274 -6.86 10.36 -19.49
CA GLN A 274 -7.63 9.34 -18.78
C GLN A 274 -8.26 8.27 -19.70
N PRO A 275 -8.80 8.58 -20.90
CA PRO A 275 -9.30 7.57 -21.82
C PRO A 275 -8.20 6.60 -22.27
N PHE A 276 -7.01 7.12 -22.52
CA PHE A 276 -5.85 6.32 -22.89
C PHE A 276 -5.35 5.48 -21.72
N LEU A 277 -5.27 6.05 -20.51
CA LEU A 277 -4.97 5.31 -19.29
C LEU A 277 -5.94 4.15 -19.06
N ASN A 278 -7.25 4.34 -19.28
CA ASN A 278 -8.23 3.26 -19.17
C ASN A 278 -7.98 2.15 -20.21
N LYS A 279 -7.64 2.50 -21.46
CA LYS A 279 -7.27 1.54 -22.51
C LYS A 279 -6.03 0.74 -22.10
N ILE A 280 -4.98 1.40 -21.63
CA ILE A 280 -3.73 0.75 -21.19
C ILE A 280 -3.97 -0.10 -19.94
N ASN A 281 -4.74 0.38 -18.96
CA ASN A 281 -5.09 -0.36 -17.74
C ASN A 281 -5.76 -1.70 -18.07
N ASN A 282 -6.72 -1.69 -19.01
CA ASN A 282 -7.42 -2.89 -19.44
C ASN A 282 -6.50 -3.85 -20.20
N PHE A 283 -5.66 -3.35 -21.11
CA PHE A 283 -4.69 -4.17 -21.84
C PHE A 283 -3.61 -4.76 -20.90
N SER A 284 -3.19 -3.98 -19.90
CA SER A 284 -2.14 -4.36 -18.94
C SER A 284 -2.48 -5.63 -18.20
N LEU A 285 -3.78 -5.94 -18.04
CA LEU A 285 -4.23 -7.21 -17.47
C LEU A 285 -3.64 -8.41 -18.21
N ALA A 286 -3.51 -8.37 -19.54
CA ALA A 286 -3.01 -9.50 -20.31
C ALA A 286 -1.51 -9.75 -20.09
N ILE A 287 -0.72 -8.71 -19.82
CA ILE A 287 0.75 -8.81 -19.73
C ILE A 287 1.29 -9.02 -18.31
N VAL A 288 0.47 -8.83 -17.25
CA VAL A 288 0.94 -8.90 -15.85
C VAL A 288 1.75 -10.17 -15.55
N SER A 289 1.38 -11.31 -16.15
CA SER A 289 2.07 -12.59 -15.93
C SER A 289 3.52 -12.61 -16.40
N ASN A 290 3.88 -11.72 -17.32
CA ASN A 290 5.18 -11.70 -17.98
C ASN A 290 6.09 -10.59 -17.42
N LEU A 291 5.60 -9.81 -16.45
CA LEU A 291 6.36 -8.71 -15.86
C LEU A 291 7.43 -9.24 -14.90
N SER A 292 8.62 -8.63 -14.94
CA SER A 292 9.65 -8.84 -13.93
C SER A 292 9.33 -8.07 -12.63
N PRO A 293 9.98 -8.40 -11.49
CA PRO A 293 9.80 -7.66 -10.25
C PRO A 293 10.01 -6.14 -10.42
N LYS A 294 11.08 -5.74 -11.12
CA LYS A 294 11.38 -4.34 -11.42
C LYS A 294 10.23 -3.64 -12.16
N LEU A 295 9.71 -4.28 -13.21
CA LEU A 295 8.61 -3.74 -14.01
C LEU A 295 7.30 -3.65 -13.20
N MET A 296 6.98 -4.65 -12.38
CA MET A 296 5.82 -4.60 -11.49
C MET A 296 5.92 -3.45 -10.48
N SER A 297 7.09 -3.26 -9.86
CA SER A 297 7.35 -2.17 -8.92
C SER A 297 7.18 -0.80 -9.60
N GLN A 298 7.74 -0.64 -10.81
CA GLN A 298 7.59 0.58 -11.60
C GLN A 298 6.15 0.86 -12.00
N MET A 299 5.42 -0.16 -12.48
CA MET A 299 4.01 -0.02 -12.88
C MET A 299 3.13 0.38 -11.68
N LEU A 300 3.28 -0.27 -10.53
CA LEU A 300 2.54 0.06 -9.31
C LEU A 300 2.85 1.49 -8.82
N THR A 301 4.12 1.91 -8.90
CA THR A 301 4.53 3.27 -8.55
C THR A 301 3.87 4.29 -9.48
N ALA A 302 3.88 4.04 -10.79
CA ALA A 302 3.27 4.93 -11.76
C ALA A 302 1.76 5.04 -11.57
N LEU A 303 1.06 3.91 -11.39
CA LEU A 303 -0.37 3.89 -11.07
C LEU A 303 -0.70 4.73 -9.84
N MET A 304 0.12 4.63 -8.78
CA MET A 304 -0.06 5.39 -7.54
C MET A 304 0.09 6.90 -7.79
N VAL A 305 1.13 7.32 -8.49
CA VAL A 305 1.38 8.75 -8.77
C VAL A 305 0.32 9.34 -9.71
N LEU A 306 -0.17 8.53 -10.66
CA LEU A 306 -1.28 8.86 -11.56
C LEU A 306 -2.66 8.76 -10.89
N ASP A 307 -2.72 8.42 -9.61
CA ASP A 307 -3.96 8.31 -8.82
C ASP A 307 -5.03 7.39 -9.47
N GLN A 308 -4.60 6.26 -10.05
CA GLN A 308 -5.48 5.35 -10.80
C GLN A 308 -6.23 4.38 -9.88
N SER A 309 -6.91 4.89 -8.85
CA SER A 309 -7.68 4.06 -7.89
C SER A 309 -8.83 3.27 -8.53
N GLN A 310 -9.33 3.69 -9.68
CA GLN A 310 -10.34 3.02 -10.47
C GLN A 310 -9.84 1.75 -11.17
N ALA A 311 -8.53 1.58 -11.34
CA ALA A 311 -7.92 0.42 -11.98
C ALA A 311 -7.84 -0.81 -11.04
N LEU A 312 -8.88 -1.02 -10.21
CA LEU A 312 -8.92 -2.09 -9.21
C LEU A 312 -8.64 -3.48 -9.79
N PRO A 313 -9.17 -3.89 -10.96
CA PRO A 313 -8.86 -5.20 -11.54
C PRO A 313 -7.36 -5.41 -11.79
N LEU A 314 -6.68 -4.36 -12.27
CA LEU A 314 -5.24 -4.40 -12.54
C LEU A 314 -4.44 -4.46 -11.24
N ILE A 315 -4.79 -3.63 -10.25
CA ILE A 315 -4.13 -3.63 -8.94
C ILE A 315 -4.27 -5.00 -8.26
N ILE A 316 -5.47 -5.61 -8.31
CA ILE A 316 -5.70 -6.95 -7.76
C ILE A 316 -4.88 -8.00 -8.51
N LYS A 317 -4.80 -7.92 -9.85
CA LYS A 317 -4.00 -8.87 -10.64
C LYS A 317 -2.51 -8.72 -10.34
N LEU A 318 -1.97 -7.50 -10.30
CA LEU A 318 -0.60 -7.21 -9.89
C LEU A 318 -0.33 -7.75 -8.48
N GLY A 319 -1.24 -7.50 -7.53
CA GLY A 319 -1.19 -8.01 -6.16
C GLY A 319 -0.95 -9.52 -6.10
N LYS A 320 -1.71 -10.30 -6.87
CA LYS A 320 -1.57 -11.77 -6.94
C LYS A 320 -0.20 -12.23 -7.45
N TYR A 321 0.38 -11.53 -8.43
CA TYR A 321 1.68 -11.88 -9.00
C TYR A 321 2.85 -11.40 -8.13
N VAL A 322 2.73 -10.24 -7.49
CA VAL A 322 3.70 -9.73 -6.52
C VAL A 322 3.99 -10.75 -5.42
N VAL A 323 2.97 -11.49 -4.93
CA VAL A 323 3.16 -12.55 -3.92
C VAL A 323 4.25 -13.54 -4.32
N ARG A 324 4.34 -13.92 -5.60
CA ARG A 324 5.33 -14.88 -6.11
C ARG A 324 6.74 -14.29 -6.19
N HIS A 325 6.84 -12.98 -6.31
CA HIS A 325 8.09 -12.26 -6.51
C HIS A 325 8.67 -11.65 -5.23
N ILE A 326 7.98 -11.72 -4.07
CA ILE A 326 8.48 -11.18 -2.79
C ILE A 326 9.96 -11.48 -2.53
N PRO A 327 10.43 -12.75 -2.64
CA PRO A 327 11.85 -13.06 -2.38
C PRO A 327 12.84 -12.48 -3.41
N HIS A 328 12.36 -12.07 -4.58
CA HIS A 328 13.17 -11.63 -5.72
C HIS A 328 13.21 -10.11 -5.88
N PHE A 329 12.42 -9.36 -5.11
CA PHE A 329 12.50 -7.90 -5.12
C PHE A 329 13.76 -7.42 -4.41
N THR A 330 14.37 -6.38 -4.96
CA THR A 330 15.32 -5.57 -4.20
C THR A 330 14.59 -4.80 -3.08
N HIS A 331 15.33 -4.37 -2.06
CA HIS A 331 14.80 -3.59 -0.95
C HIS A 331 14.01 -2.34 -1.41
N LYS A 332 14.57 -1.59 -2.38
CA LYS A 332 13.92 -0.39 -2.95
C LYS A 332 12.63 -0.74 -3.70
N GLU A 333 12.61 -1.83 -4.46
CA GLU A 333 11.44 -2.22 -5.23
C GLU A 333 10.30 -2.70 -4.33
N LEU A 334 10.59 -3.51 -3.32
CA LEU A 334 9.59 -3.98 -2.35
C LEU A 334 9.01 -2.80 -1.56
N GLY A 335 9.84 -1.84 -1.17
CA GLY A 335 9.40 -0.62 -0.51
C GLY A 335 8.34 0.14 -1.32
N ARG A 336 8.58 0.35 -2.61
CA ARG A 336 7.63 0.99 -3.54
C ARG A 336 6.35 0.20 -3.75
N VAL A 337 6.45 -1.13 -3.84
CA VAL A 337 5.28 -2.02 -3.97
C VAL A 337 4.37 -1.91 -2.75
N LEU A 338 4.96 -1.95 -1.55
CA LEU A 338 4.20 -1.81 -0.31
C LEU A 338 3.60 -0.41 -0.17
N GLU A 339 4.32 0.64 -0.55
CA GLU A 339 3.80 2.00 -0.59
C GLU A 339 2.56 2.12 -1.51
N ALA A 340 2.64 1.56 -2.72
CA ALA A 340 1.50 1.50 -3.64
C ALA A 340 0.31 0.72 -3.05
N PHE A 341 0.54 -0.41 -2.38
CA PHE A 341 -0.55 -1.15 -1.73
C PHE A 341 -1.14 -0.43 -0.52
N ILE A 342 -0.32 0.32 0.25
CA ILE A 342 -0.82 1.24 1.28
C ILE A 342 -1.77 2.24 0.65
N TYR A 343 -1.35 2.88 -0.45
CA TYR A 343 -2.15 3.86 -1.17
C TYR A 343 -3.49 3.28 -1.69
N PHE A 344 -3.44 2.15 -2.41
CA PHE A 344 -4.62 1.57 -3.07
C PHE A 344 -5.59 0.81 -2.16
N GLY A 345 -5.38 0.80 -0.84
CA GLY A 345 -6.23 -0.05 0.01
C GLY A 345 -5.89 -1.54 -0.06
N HIS A 346 -4.94 -1.97 -0.91
CA HIS A 346 -4.75 -3.38 -1.25
C HIS A 346 -4.16 -4.18 -0.09
N HIS A 347 -4.85 -5.25 0.29
CA HIS A 347 -4.36 -6.24 1.21
C HIS A 347 -4.95 -7.61 0.91
N ASP A 348 -4.13 -8.64 1.11
CA ASP A 348 -4.49 -10.02 0.86
C ASP A 348 -3.74 -10.95 1.81
N ARG A 349 -4.37 -12.09 2.13
CA ARG A 349 -3.82 -13.08 3.06
C ARG A 349 -2.56 -13.77 2.50
N PHE A 350 -2.49 -13.96 1.18
CA PHE A 350 -1.34 -14.61 0.55
C PHE A 350 -0.14 -13.66 0.53
N LEU A 351 -0.37 -12.37 0.29
CA LEU A 351 0.66 -11.34 0.42
C LEU A 351 1.22 -11.29 1.85
N THR A 352 0.34 -11.27 2.86
CA THR A 352 0.76 -11.28 4.28
C THR A 352 1.62 -12.50 4.59
N LYS A 353 1.20 -13.69 4.14
CA LYS A 353 1.96 -14.93 4.36
C LYS A 353 3.31 -14.95 3.65
N ALA A 354 3.40 -14.39 2.44
CA ALA A 354 4.67 -14.28 1.73
C ALA A 354 5.62 -13.26 2.40
N LEU A 355 5.09 -12.16 2.97
CA LEU A 355 5.88 -11.24 3.79
C LEU A 355 6.37 -11.92 5.09
N GLU A 356 5.54 -12.72 5.75
CA GLU A 356 5.94 -13.52 6.92
C GLU A 356 7.14 -14.42 6.60
N GLN A 357 7.08 -15.13 5.48
CA GLN A 357 8.17 -16.00 5.02
C GLN A 357 9.43 -15.21 4.68
N HIS A 358 9.30 -14.05 4.02
CA HIS A 358 10.42 -13.20 3.65
C HIS A 358 11.13 -12.60 4.87
N VAL A 359 10.37 -12.10 5.84
CA VAL A 359 10.90 -11.57 7.11
C VAL A 359 11.60 -12.67 7.91
N ALA A 360 11.02 -13.88 7.96
CA ALA A 360 11.64 -15.02 8.62
C ALA A 360 12.95 -15.46 7.94
N ALA A 361 13.02 -15.42 6.61
CA ALA A 361 14.21 -15.81 5.85
C ALA A 361 15.38 -14.83 6.02
N LEU A 362 15.10 -13.54 6.20
CA LEU A 362 16.10 -12.46 6.33
C LEU A 362 16.42 -12.11 7.80
N HIS A 363 16.22 -13.06 8.72
CA HIS A 363 16.38 -12.85 10.17
C HIS A 363 17.63 -12.02 10.53
N LEU A 364 17.45 -10.87 11.18
CA LEU A 364 18.50 -9.91 11.58
C LEU A 364 19.37 -9.33 10.45
N THR A 365 19.07 -9.62 9.18
CA THR A 365 19.73 -9.05 7.99
C THR A 365 18.81 -8.13 7.19
N LEU A 366 17.60 -7.87 7.70
CA LEU A 366 16.64 -7.01 7.02
C LEU A 366 17.11 -5.55 6.97
N ASP A 367 16.96 -4.94 5.80
CA ASP A 367 17.20 -3.53 5.58
C ASP A 367 16.20 -2.66 6.39
N PRO A 368 16.66 -1.64 7.15
CA PRO A 368 15.80 -0.80 7.98
C PRO A 368 14.63 -0.14 7.26
N GLU A 369 14.79 0.23 5.99
CA GLU A 369 13.73 0.88 5.20
C GLU A 369 12.63 -0.13 4.83
N VAL A 370 13.01 -1.35 4.43
CA VAL A 370 12.05 -2.41 4.13
C VAL A 370 11.27 -2.83 5.37
N VAL A 371 11.93 -3.02 6.51
CA VAL A 371 11.25 -3.39 7.76
C VAL A 371 10.27 -2.30 8.19
N SER A 372 10.70 -1.04 8.12
CA SER A 372 9.85 0.10 8.45
C SER A 372 8.62 0.14 7.54
N ARG A 373 8.78 -0.16 6.24
CA ARG A 373 7.67 -0.19 5.29
C ARG A 373 6.72 -1.36 5.51
N ILE A 374 7.23 -2.55 5.86
CA ILE A 374 6.40 -3.70 6.23
C ILE A 374 5.57 -3.39 7.48
N MET A 375 6.19 -2.79 8.50
CA MET A 375 5.48 -2.38 9.72
C MET A 375 4.43 -1.30 9.45
N GLU A 376 4.77 -0.31 8.60
CA GLU A 376 3.80 0.68 8.14
C GLU A 376 2.61 0.02 7.43
N TYR A 377 2.89 -0.93 6.54
CA TYR A 377 1.85 -1.70 5.83
C TYR A 377 0.92 -2.40 6.80
N CYS A 378 1.44 -3.12 7.80
CA CYS A 378 0.64 -3.76 8.86
C CYS A 378 -0.21 -2.74 9.64
N SER A 379 0.37 -1.60 10.05
CA SER A 379 -0.35 -0.52 10.75
C SER A 379 -1.47 0.09 9.91
N ARG A 380 -1.22 0.37 8.63
CA ARG A 380 -2.17 1.04 7.73
C ARG A 380 -3.30 0.11 7.30
N LYS A 381 -3.02 -1.17 7.13
CA LYS A 381 -4.02 -2.19 6.74
C LYS A 381 -4.65 -2.91 7.93
N LEU A 382 -4.27 -2.54 9.15
CA LEU A 382 -4.76 -3.15 10.39
C LEU A 382 -4.52 -4.68 10.42
N ILE A 383 -3.39 -5.13 9.88
CA ILE A 383 -3.04 -6.56 9.77
C ILE A 383 -2.20 -6.95 10.98
N LEU A 384 -2.74 -7.83 11.82
CA LEU A 384 -2.02 -8.43 12.93
C LEU A 384 -1.32 -9.72 12.48
N SER A 385 -0.04 -9.62 12.15
CA SER A 385 0.82 -10.78 11.87
C SER A 385 1.82 -10.97 13.01
N LYS A 386 1.54 -11.94 13.91
CA LYS A 386 2.45 -12.25 15.02
C LYS A 386 3.86 -12.60 14.55
N PRO A 387 4.07 -13.40 13.48
CA PRO A 387 5.42 -13.69 12.99
C PRO A 387 6.21 -12.44 12.59
N ILE A 388 5.59 -11.52 11.85
CA ILE A 388 6.23 -10.25 11.45
C ILE A 388 6.53 -9.40 12.70
N LEU A 389 5.54 -9.14 13.54
CA LEU A 389 5.70 -8.25 14.70
C LEU A 389 6.75 -8.79 15.68
N ASN A 390 6.82 -10.12 15.87
CA ASN A 390 7.83 -10.73 16.77
C ASN A 390 9.24 -10.65 16.19
N ALA A 391 9.42 -10.95 14.90
CA ALA A 391 10.73 -10.85 14.25
C ALA A 391 11.26 -9.41 14.23
N VAL A 392 10.37 -8.43 14.04
CA VAL A 392 10.74 -7.01 14.11
C VAL A 392 11.08 -6.58 15.54
N ALA A 393 10.32 -7.04 16.54
CA ALA A 393 10.63 -6.77 17.95
C ALA A 393 12.03 -7.30 18.31
N GLU A 394 12.37 -8.51 17.88
CA GLU A 394 13.69 -9.11 18.07
C GLU A 394 14.78 -8.32 17.32
N THR A 395 14.56 -7.98 16.05
CA THR A 395 15.50 -7.18 15.25
C THR A 395 15.78 -5.82 15.88
N PHE A 396 14.75 -5.15 16.41
CA PHE A 396 14.92 -3.88 17.09
C PHE A 396 15.75 -4.02 18.38
N VAL A 397 15.51 -5.05 19.20
CA VAL A 397 16.30 -5.29 20.42
C VAL A 397 17.78 -5.50 20.09
N CYS A 398 18.07 -6.23 19.01
CA CYS A 398 19.45 -6.56 18.62
C CYS A 398 20.17 -5.44 17.85
N GLN A 399 19.45 -4.62 17.06
CA GLN A 399 20.06 -3.71 16.08
C GLN A 399 19.38 -2.33 16.03
N SER A 400 18.89 -1.82 17.17
CA SER A 400 18.19 -0.52 17.27
C SER A 400 18.98 0.67 16.68
N GLU A 401 20.30 0.60 16.69
CA GLU A 401 21.23 1.64 16.29
C GLU A 401 21.20 1.89 14.77
N LYS A 402 20.70 0.93 13.99
CA LYS A 402 20.54 1.05 12.53
C LYS A 402 19.33 1.90 12.13
N PHE A 403 18.41 2.19 13.06
CA PHE A 403 17.15 2.85 12.75
C PHE A 403 17.19 4.34 13.11
N SER A 404 16.69 5.16 12.19
CA SER A 404 16.45 6.59 12.48
C SER A 404 15.28 6.78 13.47
N PRO A 405 15.23 7.89 14.23
CA PRO A 405 14.12 8.15 15.17
C PRO A 405 12.71 8.06 14.54
N SER A 406 12.56 8.51 13.28
CA SER A 406 11.31 8.40 12.53
C SER A 406 10.94 6.94 12.24
N GLN A 407 11.91 6.13 11.83
CA GLN A 407 11.71 4.70 11.60
C GLN A 407 11.34 3.98 12.90
N ILE A 408 12.00 4.31 14.03
CA ILE A 408 11.64 3.73 15.34
C ILE A 408 10.17 4.00 15.68
N SER A 409 9.66 5.22 15.47
CA SER A 409 8.23 5.52 15.64
C SER A 409 7.33 4.66 14.75
N THR A 410 7.70 4.48 13.48
CA THR A 410 6.99 3.61 12.53
C THR A 410 7.01 2.14 12.95
N LEU A 411 8.12 1.63 13.49
CA LEU A 411 8.21 0.26 14.01
C LEU A 411 7.36 0.07 15.27
N MET A 412 7.25 1.08 16.12
CA MET A 412 6.53 0.97 17.40
C MET A 412 5.01 1.12 17.24
N GLU A 413 4.55 1.88 16.24
CA GLU A 413 3.12 2.15 16.05
C GLU A 413 2.25 0.88 15.95
N PRO A 414 2.59 -0.16 15.15
CA PRO A 414 1.75 -1.34 15.00
C PRO A 414 1.48 -2.06 16.33
N PHE A 415 2.44 -2.13 17.26
CA PHE A 415 2.23 -2.78 18.55
C PHE A 415 1.08 -2.11 19.32
N GLY A 416 1.10 -0.78 19.41
CA GLY A 416 0.04 0.00 20.02
C GLY A 416 -1.29 -0.11 19.28
N LYS A 417 -1.27 0.19 17.98
CA LYS A 417 -2.48 0.29 17.16
C LYS A 417 -3.22 -1.04 17.01
N LEU A 418 -2.48 -2.13 16.85
CA LEU A 418 -3.02 -3.49 16.72
C LEU A 418 -3.19 -4.18 18.07
N ASN A 419 -2.95 -3.48 19.18
CA ASN A 419 -3.09 -4.00 20.54
C ASN A 419 -2.31 -5.31 20.76
N TYR A 420 -1.03 -5.33 20.38
CA TYR A 420 -0.22 -6.54 20.43
C TYR A 420 1.06 -6.34 21.24
N LEU A 421 1.27 -7.21 22.22
CA LEU A 421 2.50 -7.32 22.99
C LEU A 421 3.30 -8.54 22.49
N PRO A 422 4.54 -8.36 22.01
CA PRO A 422 5.37 -9.48 21.57
C PRO A 422 5.93 -10.26 22.77
N PRO A 423 6.37 -11.52 22.59
CA PRO A 423 6.91 -12.35 23.67
C PRO A 423 8.13 -11.72 24.39
N ASN A 424 8.94 -10.93 23.67
CA ASN A 424 10.10 -10.22 24.20
C ASN A 424 9.79 -8.76 24.59
N ALA A 425 8.53 -8.42 24.88
CA ALA A 425 8.08 -7.06 25.23
C ALA A 425 8.95 -6.37 26.28
N SER A 426 9.35 -7.07 27.34
CA SER A 426 10.18 -6.49 28.41
C SER A 426 11.55 -6.00 27.89
N ALA A 427 12.20 -6.77 27.03
CA ALA A 427 13.47 -6.38 26.41
C ALA A 427 13.27 -5.25 25.40
N LEU A 428 12.21 -5.34 24.59
CA LEU A 428 11.83 -4.32 23.61
C LEU A 428 11.64 -2.95 24.25
N PHE A 429 10.77 -2.85 25.27
CA PHE A 429 10.47 -1.58 25.91
C PHE A 429 11.61 -1.06 26.77
N ARG A 430 12.42 -1.93 27.39
CA ARG A 430 13.65 -1.50 28.08
C ARG A 430 14.64 -0.87 27.12
N LYS A 431 14.87 -1.48 25.94
CA LYS A 431 15.75 -0.92 24.92
C LYS A 431 15.19 0.41 24.40
N LEU A 432 13.89 0.48 24.11
CA LEU A 432 13.22 1.70 23.69
C LEU A 432 13.35 2.82 24.73
N GLU A 433 13.10 2.52 26.00
CA GLU A 433 13.24 3.48 27.10
C GLU A 433 14.67 4.02 27.20
N SER A 434 15.68 3.14 27.13
CA SER A 434 17.08 3.55 27.15
C SER A 434 17.42 4.52 26.00
N MET A 435 16.91 4.24 24.79
CA MET A 435 17.09 5.09 23.61
C MET A 435 16.37 6.43 23.75
N LEU A 436 15.16 6.44 24.29
CA LEU A 436 14.42 7.67 24.54
C LEU A 436 15.10 8.51 25.63
N PHE A 437 15.73 7.89 26.62
CA PHE A 437 16.46 8.61 27.66
C PHE A 437 17.68 9.34 27.09
N THR A 438 18.46 8.67 26.23
CA THR A 438 19.68 9.24 25.64
C THR A 438 19.39 10.18 24.47
N HIS A 439 18.38 9.87 23.64
CA HIS A 439 18.16 10.53 22.35
C HIS A 439 16.82 11.27 22.23
N PHE A 440 16.15 11.59 23.34
CA PHE A 440 14.82 12.23 23.36
C PHE A 440 14.67 13.40 22.36
N ASN A 441 15.66 14.30 22.32
CA ASN A 441 15.60 15.54 21.55
C ASN A 441 15.81 15.33 20.04
N TYR A 442 16.34 14.18 19.61
CA TYR A 442 16.55 13.83 18.21
C TYR A 442 15.29 13.29 17.53
N PHE A 443 14.26 12.90 18.31
CA PHE A 443 13.00 12.49 17.73
C PHE A 443 12.21 13.71 17.22
N PRO A 444 11.66 13.66 15.99
CA PRO A 444 10.67 14.62 15.55
C PRO A 444 9.48 14.65 16.53
N PRO A 445 8.99 15.83 16.99
CA PRO A 445 7.97 15.91 18.04
C PRO A 445 6.70 15.08 17.76
N LYS A 446 6.19 15.12 16.53
CA LYS A 446 5.01 14.33 16.10
C LYS A 446 5.28 12.82 16.13
N ALA A 447 6.47 12.38 15.70
CA ALA A 447 6.88 10.98 15.72
C ALA A 447 7.05 10.46 17.15
N LEU A 448 7.63 11.28 18.04
CA LEU A 448 7.78 10.96 19.45
C LEU A 448 6.41 10.83 20.14
N LEU A 449 5.53 11.81 19.94
CA LEU A 449 4.18 11.77 20.51
C LEU A 449 3.43 10.51 20.09
N LYS A 450 3.48 10.19 18.79
CA LYS A 450 2.86 8.98 18.23
C LYS A 450 3.44 7.69 18.82
N LEU A 451 4.76 7.63 19.02
CA LEU A 451 5.44 6.48 19.62
C LEU A 451 4.99 6.28 21.07
N LEU A 452 5.05 7.33 21.90
CA LEU A 452 4.65 7.26 23.31
C LEU A 452 3.16 6.94 23.45
N HIS A 453 2.33 7.53 22.59
CA HIS A 453 0.91 7.21 22.49
C HIS A 453 0.71 5.72 22.16
N SER A 454 1.46 5.17 21.21
CA SER A 454 1.37 3.74 20.85
C SER A 454 1.74 2.84 22.02
N CYS A 455 2.77 3.17 22.80
CA CYS A 455 3.13 2.44 24.02
C CYS A 455 1.98 2.44 25.04
N SER A 456 1.29 3.58 25.21
CA SER A 456 0.16 3.68 26.16
C SER A 456 -1.04 2.80 25.79
N LEU A 457 -1.26 2.51 24.50
CA LEU A 457 -2.37 1.66 24.06
C LEU A 457 -2.24 0.21 24.54
N ILE A 458 -1.00 -0.26 24.70
CA ILE A 458 -0.63 -1.61 25.15
C ILE A 458 -0.10 -1.63 26.59
N GLU A 459 -0.57 -0.68 27.42
CA GLU A 459 -0.30 -0.66 28.87
C GLU A 459 1.20 -0.46 29.22
N CYS A 460 1.99 0.01 28.26
CA CYS A 460 3.39 0.40 28.44
C CYS A 460 3.46 1.91 28.62
N HIS A 461 3.10 2.38 29.82
CA HIS A 461 2.90 3.80 30.09
C HIS A 461 4.21 4.60 30.14
N PRO A 462 4.39 5.64 29.30
CA PRO A 462 5.63 6.42 29.26
C PRO A 462 5.70 7.51 30.35
N VAL A 463 5.46 7.13 31.60
CA VAL A 463 5.34 8.04 32.75
C VAL A 463 6.59 8.93 32.90
N ASN A 464 7.78 8.37 32.67
CA ASN A 464 9.08 9.05 32.76
C ASN A 464 9.24 10.23 31.78
N PHE A 465 8.41 10.28 30.73
CA PHE A 465 8.49 11.29 29.68
C PHE A 465 7.35 12.30 29.73
N MET A 466 6.32 12.09 30.56
CA MET A 466 5.12 12.94 30.63
C MET A 466 5.46 14.40 30.94
N ALA A 467 6.36 14.64 31.90
CA ALA A 467 6.78 16.00 32.24
C ALA A 467 7.47 16.72 31.07
N LYS A 468 8.22 15.99 30.24
CA LYS A 468 8.89 16.54 29.05
C LYS A 468 7.90 16.88 27.94
N ILE A 469 6.93 16.01 27.68
CA ILE A 469 5.94 16.22 26.59
C ILE A 469 4.88 17.26 26.93
N PHE A 470 4.53 17.45 28.21
CA PHE A 470 3.59 18.50 28.63
C PHE A 470 4.28 19.84 28.89
N HIS A 471 5.61 19.91 28.74
CA HIS A 471 6.35 21.14 28.88
C HIS A 471 6.00 22.13 27.75
N PRO A 472 5.81 23.43 28.03
CA PRO A 472 5.45 24.43 27.02
C PRO A 472 6.38 24.44 25.80
N PHE A 473 7.68 24.26 26.01
CA PHE A 473 8.67 24.16 24.92
C PHE A 473 8.38 23.00 23.96
N PHE A 474 8.03 21.82 24.46
CA PHE A 474 7.68 20.68 23.60
C PHE A 474 6.39 20.96 22.83
N LEU A 475 5.39 21.51 23.51
CA LEU A 475 4.11 21.85 22.90
C LEU A 475 4.24 22.92 21.81
N GLN A 476 5.14 23.89 21.99
CA GLN A 476 5.47 24.88 20.97
C GLN A 476 6.18 24.22 19.77
N ARG A 477 7.15 23.33 20.01
CA ARG A 477 7.79 22.56 18.93
C ARG A 477 6.84 21.64 18.17
N LEU A 478 5.80 21.14 18.85
CA LEU A 478 4.77 20.29 18.25
C LEU A 478 3.80 21.09 17.36
N GLN A 479 3.62 22.39 17.64
CA GLN A 479 2.86 23.31 16.78
C GLN A 479 3.55 23.56 15.44
N ASP A 480 4.86 23.35 15.36
CA ASP A 480 5.66 23.65 14.16
C ASP A 480 5.47 25.12 13.73
N GLU A 481 5.51 25.44 12.43
CA GLU A 481 5.15 26.76 11.89
C GLU A 481 3.63 27.07 11.92
N GLU A 482 2.78 26.13 12.37
CA GLU A 482 1.33 26.32 12.39
C GLU A 482 0.87 27.15 13.60
N SER A 483 -0.17 27.98 13.41
CA SER A 483 -0.73 28.80 14.49
C SER A 483 -1.40 28.00 15.61
N HIS A 484 -1.76 26.73 15.35
CA HIS A 484 -2.45 25.86 16.29
C HIS A 484 -1.99 24.40 16.17
N LEU A 485 -2.04 23.65 17.29
CA LEU A 485 -1.79 22.21 17.27
C LEU A 485 -2.85 21.49 16.45
N ASP A 486 -2.39 20.59 15.56
CA ASP A 486 -3.27 19.71 14.81
C ASP A 486 -4.13 18.84 15.76
N ARG A 487 -5.31 18.46 15.27
CA ARG A 487 -6.32 17.78 16.09
C ARG A 487 -5.87 16.38 16.54
N LEU A 488 -5.11 15.67 15.72
CA LEU A 488 -4.61 14.33 16.06
C LEU A 488 -3.60 14.42 17.21
N SER A 489 -2.65 15.35 17.13
CA SER A 489 -1.69 15.61 18.20
C SER A 489 -2.38 15.98 19.52
N ARG A 490 -3.40 16.84 19.48
CA ARG A 490 -4.21 17.17 20.67
C ARG A 490 -4.93 15.94 21.23
N ALA A 491 -5.49 15.10 20.38
CA ALA A 491 -6.18 13.89 20.81
C ALA A 491 -5.21 12.87 21.45
N GLN A 492 -4.01 12.69 20.87
CA GLN A 492 -2.95 11.85 21.45
C GLN A 492 -2.46 12.39 22.81
N LEU A 493 -2.23 13.70 22.92
CA LEU A 493 -1.87 14.33 24.19
C LEU A 493 -2.97 14.15 25.24
N THR A 494 -4.23 14.33 24.86
CA THR A 494 -5.38 14.14 25.75
C THR A 494 -5.47 12.69 26.22
N GLN A 495 -5.30 11.72 25.31
CA GLN A 495 -5.36 10.30 25.67
C GLN A 495 -4.18 9.90 26.57
N LEU A 496 -2.97 10.37 26.30
CA LEU A 496 -1.80 10.16 27.18
C LEU A 496 -2.05 10.75 28.58
N PHE A 497 -2.62 11.96 28.65
CA PHE A 497 -3.00 12.56 29.91
C PHE A 497 -4.04 11.71 30.65
N LEU A 498 -5.12 11.29 29.99
CA LEU A 498 -6.14 10.42 30.59
C LEU A 498 -5.55 9.09 31.07
N THR A 499 -4.70 8.46 30.27
CA THR A 499 -4.02 7.23 30.66
C THR A 499 -3.13 7.44 31.90
N SER A 500 -2.41 8.57 31.98
CA SER A 500 -1.58 8.87 33.14
C SER A 500 -2.36 9.06 34.45
N ILE A 501 -3.60 9.57 34.38
CA ILE A 501 -4.43 9.79 35.57
C ILE A 501 -5.31 8.59 35.92
N LEU A 502 -5.70 7.77 34.92
CA LEU A 502 -6.59 6.62 35.12
C LEU A 502 -5.80 5.32 35.36
N GLU A 503 -4.78 5.04 34.54
CA GLU A 503 -4.06 3.76 34.57
C GLU A 503 -2.78 3.82 35.43
N CYS A 504 -2.32 5.00 35.86
CA CYS A 504 -1.10 5.16 36.67
C CYS A 504 -1.37 5.88 38.01
N PRO A 505 -1.82 5.16 39.06
CA PRO A 505 -2.14 5.77 40.37
C PRO A 505 -0.97 6.52 41.04
N PHE A 506 0.27 6.17 40.69
CA PHE A 506 1.49 6.78 41.23
C PHE A 506 1.91 8.06 40.49
N TYR A 507 1.25 8.42 39.38
CA TYR A 507 1.63 9.59 38.61
C TYR A 507 1.31 10.89 39.35
N LYS A 508 2.36 11.65 39.68
CA LYS A 508 2.28 12.98 40.34
C LYS A 508 2.82 14.11 39.47
N GLY A 509 3.02 13.86 38.17
CA GLY A 509 3.59 14.82 37.23
C GLY A 509 2.60 15.92 36.80
N PRO A 510 3.00 16.78 35.85
CA PRO A 510 2.17 17.89 35.40
C PRO A 510 0.90 17.40 34.70
N LYS A 511 -0.18 18.18 34.84
CA LYS A 511 -1.43 17.98 34.10
C LYS A 511 -1.38 18.72 32.76
N LEU A 512 -2.00 18.16 31.74
CA LEU A 512 -2.13 18.83 30.44
C LEU A 512 -3.11 20.00 30.55
N LEU A 513 -2.73 21.18 30.07
CA LEU A 513 -3.62 22.35 30.12
C LEU A 513 -4.87 22.16 29.24
N PRO A 514 -6.07 22.61 29.68
CA PRO A 514 -7.32 22.41 28.94
C PRO A 514 -7.31 22.90 27.48
N LYS A 515 -6.55 23.97 27.17
CA LYS A 515 -6.41 24.49 25.79
C LYS A 515 -5.82 23.48 24.81
N TYR A 516 -5.05 22.51 25.30
CA TYR A 516 -4.44 21.45 24.49
C TYR A 516 -5.25 20.16 24.48
N GLN A 517 -6.32 20.09 25.29
CA GLN A 517 -7.19 18.92 25.36
C GLN A 517 -8.27 18.95 24.28
N VAL A 518 -8.68 17.78 23.79
CA VAL A 518 -9.90 17.66 22.97
C VAL A 518 -11.13 17.52 23.87
N LYS A 519 -12.31 17.85 23.36
CA LYS A 519 -13.60 17.64 24.06
C LYS A 519 -14.23 16.28 23.74
N SER A 520 -13.82 15.67 22.64
CA SER A 520 -14.31 14.39 22.13
C SER A 520 -13.20 13.72 21.35
N PHE A 521 -13.04 12.41 21.53
CA PHE A 521 -12.17 11.57 20.71
C PHE A 521 -12.80 11.18 19.38
N LEU A 522 -14.12 11.28 19.28
CA LEU A 522 -14.86 11.12 18.04
C LEU A 522 -15.02 12.49 17.37
N THR A 523 -14.22 12.75 16.33
CA THR A 523 -14.28 13.98 15.56
C THR A 523 -14.09 13.76 14.05
N PRO A 524 -14.68 14.64 13.20
CA PRO A 524 -14.48 14.58 11.76
C PRO A 524 -12.98 14.61 11.40
N CYS A 525 -12.58 13.80 10.42
CA CYS A 525 -11.24 13.71 9.84
C CYS A 525 -10.13 13.09 10.72
N CYS A 526 -10.24 13.12 12.05
CA CYS A 526 -9.27 12.50 12.97
C CYS A 526 -10.00 11.96 14.21
N SER A 527 -10.26 10.66 14.28
CA SER A 527 -10.89 10.06 15.47
C SER A 527 -9.99 9.03 16.15
N MET A 528 -9.90 9.14 17.47
CA MET A 528 -9.26 8.14 18.34
C MET A 528 -10.22 7.02 18.74
N GLU A 529 -11.45 7.05 18.23
CA GLU A 529 -12.48 6.02 18.36
C GLU A 529 -13.04 5.68 16.98
N THR A 530 -13.57 4.48 16.79
CA THR A 530 -14.36 4.15 15.61
C THR A 530 -15.84 4.52 15.85
N PRO A 531 -16.48 5.26 14.92
CA PRO A 531 -17.92 5.55 14.99
C PRO A 531 -18.76 4.28 15.18
N MET A 532 -19.86 4.40 15.91
CA MET A 532 -20.82 3.30 16.12
C MET A 532 -21.39 2.82 14.77
N ASP A 533 -21.40 1.50 14.57
CA ASP A 533 -22.04 0.89 13.40
C ASP A 533 -23.57 0.99 13.54
N PHE A 534 -24.21 1.67 12.60
CA PHE A 534 -25.65 1.93 12.68
C PHE A 534 -26.51 0.69 12.42
N HIS A 535 -26.03 -0.26 11.59
CA HIS A 535 -26.77 -1.49 11.30
C HIS A 535 -26.79 -2.39 12.53
N LEU A 536 -25.63 -2.61 13.15
CA LEU A 536 -25.55 -3.39 14.39
C LEU A 536 -26.32 -2.71 15.54
N TYR A 537 -26.17 -1.39 15.67
CA TYR A 537 -26.93 -0.62 16.66
C TYR A 537 -28.44 -0.76 16.47
N SER A 538 -28.93 -0.78 15.23
CA SER A 538 -30.37 -0.90 14.97
C SER A 538 -30.93 -2.22 15.50
N SER A 539 -30.20 -3.33 15.30
CA SER A 539 -30.55 -4.64 15.86
C SER A 539 -30.54 -4.63 17.39
N VAL A 540 -29.44 -4.15 17.99
CA VAL A 540 -29.28 -4.05 19.45
C VAL A 540 -30.35 -3.15 20.08
N LYS A 541 -30.68 -2.02 19.45
CA LYS A 541 -31.71 -1.08 19.93
C LYS A 541 -33.09 -1.73 20.00
N ILE A 542 -33.45 -2.52 18.99
CA ILE A 542 -34.73 -3.24 18.96
C ILE A 542 -34.76 -4.24 20.12
N GLY A 543 -33.75 -5.10 20.22
CA GLY A 543 -33.68 -6.10 21.29
C GLY A 543 -33.65 -5.49 22.70
N LEU A 544 -32.95 -4.36 22.89
CA LEU A 544 -32.95 -3.64 24.17
C LEU A 544 -34.33 -3.05 24.49
N THR A 545 -35.05 -2.55 23.49
CA THR A 545 -36.41 -2.01 23.69
C THR A 545 -37.36 -3.12 24.14
N ASP A 546 -37.17 -4.34 23.64
CA ASP A 546 -38.00 -5.49 24.03
C ASP A 546 -37.62 -6.05 25.39
N LEU A 547 -36.32 -6.17 25.64
CA LEU A 547 -35.79 -6.68 26.90
C LEU A 547 -36.13 -5.76 28.08
N LEU A 548 -36.02 -4.44 27.88
CA LEU A 548 -36.24 -3.44 28.91
C LEU A 548 -37.67 -2.89 28.90
N GLY A 549 -38.49 -3.27 27.92
CA GLY A 549 -39.87 -2.82 27.73
C GLY A 549 -40.05 -1.44 27.09
N ALA A 550 -39.04 -0.56 27.12
CA ALA A 550 -39.13 0.76 26.47
C ALA A 550 -37.77 1.37 26.11
N ARG A 551 -37.78 2.29 25.12
CA ARG A 551 -36.59 3.04 24.68
C ARG A 551 -36.07 4.03 25.73
N LEU A 552 -36.89 4.40 26.72
CA LEU A 552 -36.55 5.38 27.76
C LEU A 552 -35.52 4.87 28.78
N TYR A 553 -35.22 3.57 28.79
CA TYR A 553 -34.32 2.93 29.77
C TYR A 553 -32.84 2.94 29.39
N PHE A 554 -32.48 3.47 28.22
CA PHE A 554 -31.09 3.52 27.79
C PHE A 554 -30.82 4.78 26.96
N ALA A 555 -29.61 5.32 27.03
CA ALA A 555 -29.15 6.41 26.16
C ALA A 555 -28.23 5.86 25.07
N SER A 556 -28.07 6.58 23.96
CA SER A 556 -27.18 6.16 22.88
C SER A 556 -26.25 7.30 22.48
N LYS A 557 -25.03 6.97 22.04
CA LYS A 557 -23.97 7.94 21.70
C LYS A 557 -23.71 8.93 22.85
N VAL A 558 -23.56 8.42 24.07
CA VAL A 558 -23.36 9.24 25.27
C VAL A 558 -21.91 9.72 25.32
N LEU A 559 -21.70 11.03 25.26
CA LEU A 559 -20.38 11.63 25.43
C LEU A 559 -20.05 11.73 26.93
N THR A 560 -18.96 11.09 27.33
CA THR A 560 -18.45 11.19 28.70
C THR A 560 -17.69 12.50 28.92
N PRO A 561 -17.57 12.99 30.18
CA PRO A 561 -16.69 14.10 30.52
C PRO A 561 -15.20 13.83 30.18
N TYR A 562 -14.84 12.57 29.92
CA TYR A 562 -13.50 12.09 29.61
C TYR A 562 -13.30 11.82 28.11
N CYS A 563 -14.02 12.55 27.26
CA CYS A 563 -13.89 12.58 25.80
C CYS A 563 -14.31 11.31 25.04
N TYR A 564 -14.63 10.20 25.72
CA TYR A 564 -15.11 8.96 25.08
C TYR A 564 -16.60 9.03 24.74
N THR A 565 -16.98 8.42 23.62
CA THR A 565 -18.38 8.26 23.22
C THR A 565 -18.86 6.84 23.48
N ILE A 566 -19.76 6.62 24.42
CA ILE A 566 -20.36 5.30 24.70
C ILE A 566 -21.48 5.03 23.70
N ASP A 567 -21.51 3.83 23.10
CA ASP A 567 -22.51 3.49 22.08
C ASP A 567 -23.91 3.41 22.71
N VAL A 568 -24.06 2.69 23.82
CA VAL A 568 -25.27 2.67 24.66
C VAL A 568 -24.93 2.70 26.16
N GLU A 569 -25.58 3.57 26.91
CA GLU A 569 -25.50 3.64 28.39
C GLU A 569 -26.81 3.15 29.01
N ILE A 570 -26.72 2.28 30.01
CA ILE A 570 -27.83 1.83 30.86
C ILE A 570 -27.50 2.19 32.30
N LYS A 571 -28.48 2.71 33.05
CA LYS A 571 -28.34 3.11 34.45
C LYS A 571 -29.14 2.14 35.32
N LEU A 572 -28.56 1.71 36.44
CA LEU A 572 -29.22 0.87 37.44
C LEU A 572 -29.22 1.55 38.81
N ASP A 573 -30.27 1.32 39.59
CA ASP A 573 -30.33 1.64 41.01
C ASP A 573 -29.56 0.60 41.86
N GLU A 574 -29.64 0.75 43.19
CA GLU A 574 -28.95 -0.11 44.16
C GLU A 574 -29.47 -1.55 44.12
N GLU A 575 -30.76 -1.73 43.90
CA GLU A 575 -31.43 -3.02 43.77
C GLU A 575 -31.19 -3.69 42.41
N GLY A 576 -30.61 -2.95 41.45
CA GLY A 576 -30.27 -3.42 40.11
C GLY A 576 -31.39 -3.28 39.09
N PHE A 577 -32.46 -2.54 39.39
CA PHE A 577 -33.49 -2.18 38.43
C PHE A 577 -33.00 -1.10 37.47
N VAL A 578 -33.53 -1.14 36.25
CA VAL A 578 -33.12 -0.24 35.18
C VAL A 578 -33.84 1.09 35.30
N LEU A 579 -33.07 2.16 35.39
CA LEU A 579 -33.58 3.53 35.51
C LEU A 579 -33.76 4.17 34.14
N PRO A 580 -34.75 5.08 33.97
CA PRO A 580 -34.84 5.91 32.78
C PRO A 580 -33.56 6.70 32.54
N PHE A 581 -33.11 6.81 31.29
CA PHE A 581 -31.80 7.40 30.98
C PHE A 581 -31.69 8.89 31.37
N THR A 582 -32.82 9.58 31.53
CA THR A 582 -32.91 10.99 31.95
C THR A 582 -32.62 11.19 33.43
N VAL A 583 -32.73 10.14 34.26
CA VAL A 583 -32.47 10.18 35.70
C VAL A 583 -30.97 10.28 35.95
N ASN A 584 -30.54 11.24 36.79
CA ASN A 584 -29.13 11.43 37.14
C ASN A 584 -28.84 11.24 38.63
N GLU A 585 -29.87 11.22 39.47
CA GLU A 585 -29.82 10.94 40.90
C GLU A 585 -30.04 9.43 41.13
N ASP A 586 -29.60 8.92 42.28
CA ASP A 586 -29.78 7.51 42.69
C ASP A 586 -29.24 6.45 41.71
N VAL A 587 -28.33 6.85 40.81
CA VAL A 587 -27.64 5.93 39.89
C VAL A 587 -26.52 5.21 40.64
N HIS A 588 -26.76 3.98 41.05
CA HIS A 588 -25.77 3.13 41.71
C HIS A 588 -24.76 2.54 40.73
N LYS A 589 -25.22 2.10 39.54
CA LYS A 589 -24.37 1.42 38.55
C LYS A 589 -24.64 1.92 37.14
N ARG A 590 -23.58 2.01 36.32
CA ARG A 590 -23.66 2.38 34.89
C ARG A 590 -23.08 1.27 34.03
N ILE A 591 -23.86 0.79 33.07
CA ILE A 591 -23.39 -0.17 32.06
C ILE A 591 -23.09 0.59 30.78
N ALA A 592 -21.87 0.42 30.26
CA ALA A 592 -21.45 0.91 28.95
C ALA A 592 -21.40 -0.24 27.96
N LEU A 593 -22.34 -0.28 27.02
CA LEU A 593 -22.32 -1.26 25.94
C LEU A 593 -21.41 -0.74 24.82
N CYS A 594 -20.42 -1.54 24.46
CA CYS A 594 -19.54 -1.30 23.31
C CYS A 594 -20.00 -2.20 22.16
N ILE A 595 -20.68 -1.62 21.17
CA ILE A 595 -21.18 -2.32 19.98
C ILE A 595 -20.05 -2.31 18.96
N ASP A 596 -19.27 -3.39 18.95
CA ASP A 596 -18.02 -3.43 18.21
C ASP A 596 -18.23 -3.94 16.78
N GLY A 597 -18.36 -3.00 15.86
CA GLY A 597 -18.42 -3.28 14.41
C GLY A 597 -17.10 -3.83 13.84
N PRO A 598 -17.10 -4.33 12.59
CA PRO A 598 -15.90 -4.91 11.97
C PRO A 598 -14.69 -3.97 11.97
N GLN A 599 -14.91 -2.66 11.83
CA GLN A 599 -13.87 -1.62 11.81
C GLN A 599 -13.19 -1.37 13.17
N ARG A 600 -13.65 -2.04 14.25
CA ARG A 600 -13.01 -2.03 15.57
C ARG A 600 -12.02 -3.16 15.79
N PHE A 601 -11.92 -4.09 14.85
CA PHE A 601 -11.02 -5.24 14.89
C PHE A 601 -9.92 -5.12 13.83
N CYS A 602 -8.88 -5.95 13.97
CA CYS A 602 -7.87 -6.14 12.93
C CYS A 602 -8.52 -6.70 11.65
N SER A 603 -8.03 -6.32 10.47
CA SER A 603 -8.63 -6.73 9.19
C SER A 603 -8.54 -8.24 8.94
N ASN A 604 -7.57 -8.91 9.54
CA ASN A 604 -7.29 -10.33 9.36
C ASN A 604 -7.68 -11.21 10.57
N SER A 605 -8.26 -10.65 11.63
CA SER A 605 -8.61 -11.43 12.84
C SER A 605 -9.69 -10.75 13.69
N LYS A 606 -10.28 -11.49 14.63
CA LYS A 606 -11.24 -10.95 15.61
C LYS A 606 -10.56 -10.22 16.79
N HIS A 607 -9.34 -9.74 16.60
CA HIS A 607 -8.56 -9.05 17.64
C HIS A 607 -8.89 -7.56 17.69
N LEU A 608 -9.28 -7.06 18.86
CA LEU A 608 -9.73 -5.68 19.05
C LEU A 608 -8.55 -4.69 18.93
N LEU A 609 -8.75 -3.57 18.23
CA LEU A 609 -7.74 -2.54 18.04
C LEU A 609 -7.41 -1.80 19.35
N GLY A 610 -6.18 -1.28 19.46
CA GLY A 610 -5.67 -0.69 20.71
C GLY A 610 -6.46 0.52 21.16
N LYS A 611 -6.96 1.31 20.21
CA LYS A 611 -7.80 2.48 20.48
C LYS A 611 -9.15 2.13 21.12
N GLU A 612 -9.70 0.95 20.82
CA GLU A 612 -10.95 0.46 21.41
C GLU A 612 -10.68 -0.25 22.74
N ALA A 613 -9.55 -0.98 22.83
CA ALA A 613 -9.12 -1.62 24.08
C ALA A 613 -8.87 -0.58 25.19
N VAL A 614 -8.13 0.50 24.92
CA VAL A 614 -7.86 1.56 25.91
C VAL A 614 -9.15 2.27 26.34
N LYS A 615 -10.09 2.50 25.42
CA LYS A 615 -11.40 3.04 25.74
C LYS A 615 -12.12 2.15 26.75
N GLN A 616 -12.18 0.85 26.50
CA GLN A 616 -12.85 -0.07 27.42
C GLN A 616 -12.15 -0.12 28.78
N ARG A 617 -10.81 -0.10 28.84
CA ARG A 617 -10.07 -0.02 30.12
C ARG A 617 -10.39 1.27 30.88
N HIS A 618 -10.30 2.42 30.21
CA HIS A 618 -10.60 3.70 30.82
C HIS A 618 -12.05 3.78 31.31
N LEU A 619 -13.04 3.30 30.54
CA LEU A 619 -14.43 3.26 30.99
C LEU A 619 -14.60 2.41 32.26
N ARG A 620 -13.92 1.26 32.39
CA ARG A 620 -13.93 0.45 33.62
C ARG A 620 -13.36 1.23 34.80
N LEU A 621 -12.23 1.91 34.62
CA LEU A 621 -11.60 2.74 35.66
C LEU A 621 -12.45 3.95 36.05
N LEU A 622 -13.31 4.42 35.14
CA LEU A 622 -14.29 5.48 35.40
C LEU A 622 -15.57 4.97 36.08
N GLY A 623 -15.63 3.69 36.47
CA GLY A 623 -16.74 3.09 37.20
C GLY A 623 -17.84 2.48 36.32
N TYR A 624 -17.65 2.39 35.01
CA TYR A 624 -18.60 1.71 34.13
C TYR A 624 -18.41 0.19 34.15
N GLN A 625 -19.51 -0.55 34.21
CA GLN A 625 -19.53 -1.95 33.79
C GLN A 625 -19.52 -2.00 32.26
N VAL A 626 -18.37 -2.32 31.67
CA VAL A 626 -18.24 -2.40 30.21
C VAL A 626 -18.70 -3.76 29.70
N VAL A 627 -19.69 -3.77 28.82
CA VAL A 627 -20.21 -4.98 28.15
C VAL A 627 -19.90 -4.90 26.66
N GLN A 628 -19.11 -5.84 26.16
CA GLN A 628 -18.73 -5.90 24.76
C GLN A 628 -19.74 -6.71 23.93
N MET A 629 -20.11 -6.18 22.77
CA MET A 629 -20.98 -6.83 21.79
C MET A 629 -20.28 -6.87 20.42
N PRO A 630 -19.49 -7.92 20.13
CA PRO A 630 -18.79 -8.06 18.86
C PRO A 630 -19.73 -8.31 17.68
N TYR A 631 -19.45 -7.70 16.53
CA TYR A 631 -20.25 -7.85 15.31
C TYR A 631 -20.47 -9.32 14.92
N HIS A 632 -19.44 -10.15 15.02
CA HIS A 632 -19.49 -11.55 14.62
C HIS A 632 -20.31 -12.44 15.58
N GLU A 633 -20.72 -11.91 16.74
CA GLU A 633 -21.73 -12.54 17.59
C GLU A 633 -23.13 -12.05 17.20
N ILE A 634 -23.30 -10.73 16.99
CA ILE A 634 -24.59 -10.11 16.65
C ILE A 634 -25.10 -10.58 15.28
N GLU A 635 -24.22 -10.69 14.28
CA GLU A 635 -24.57 -11.11 12.91
C GLU A 635 -25.04 -12.57 12.83
N MET A 636 -24.74 -13.40 13.84
CA MET A 636 -25.26 -14.77 13.92
C MET A 636 -26.70 -14.84 14.42
N LEU A 637 -27.24 -13.73 14.95
CA LEU A 637 -28.59 -13.66 15.50
C LEU A 637 -29.56 -13.32 14.37
N THR A 638 -30.44 -14.27 14.05
CA THR A 638 -31.36 -14.20 12.92
C THR A 638 -32.75 -13.73 13.33
N THR A 639 -33.17 -14.00 14.57
CA THR A 639 -34.48 -13.64 15.08
C THR A 639 -34.42 -12.59 16.18
N ARG A 640 -35.51 -11.85 16.34
CA ARG A 640 -35.67 -10.86 17.41
C ARG A 640 -35.54 -11.49 18.81
N LEU A 641 -36.03 -12.71 18.99
CA LEU A 641 -35.93 -13.46 20.24
C LEU A 641 -34.47 -13.79 20.57
N GLU A 642 -33.69 -14.28 19.60
CA GLU A 642 -32.26 -14.56 19.77
C GLU A 642 -31.47 -13.31 20.19
N VAL A 643 -31.82 -12.13 19.64
CA VAL A 643 -31.22 -10.85 20.05
C VAL A 643 -31.57 -10.53 21.51
N VAL A 644 -32.82 -10.69 21.93
CA VAL A 644 -33.25 -10.45 23.32
C VAL A 644 -32.53 -11.40 24.29
N GLU A 645 -32.50 -12.70 23.99
CA GLU A 645 -31.80 -13.71 24.80
C GLU A 645 -30.30 -13.44 24.89
N TYR A 646 -29.68 -13.04 23.77
CA TYR A 646 -28.28 -12.63 23.74
C TYR A 646 -28.02 -11.43 24.65
N LEU A 647 -28.84 -10.39 24.55
CA LEU A 647 -28.73 -9.17 25.37
C LEU A 647 -28.96 -9.46 26.84
N GLN A 648 -29.98 -10.26 27.17
CA GLN A 648 -30.28 -10.68 28.54
C GLN A 648 -29.07 -11.38 29.16
N ARG A 649 -28.48 -12.32 28.41
CA ARG A 649 -27.29 -13.04 28.85
C ARG A 649 -26.08 -12.12 29.02
N LYS A 650 -25.84 -11.19 28.09
CA LYS A 650 -24.70 -10.26 28.14
C LYS A 650 -24.82 -9.24 29.27
N LEU A 651 -26.03 -8.80 29.60
CA LEU A 651 -26.27 -7.75 30.60
C LEU A 651 -26.44 -8.30 32.02
N PHE A 652 -27.13 -9.45 32.19
CA PHE A 652 -27.64 -9.88 33.50
C PHE A 652 -27.13 -11.26 33.98
N SER A 653 -26.36 -12.02 33.21
CA SER A 653 -25.90 -13.36 33.62
C SER A 653 -24.86 -13.41 34.76
N GLN A 654 -24.54 -12.29 35.42
CA GLN A 654 -23.64 -12.28 36.58
C GLN A 654 -24.35 -12.36 37.95
N ASN A 655 -25.69 -12.51 37.99
CA ASN A 655 -26.46 -12.54 39.25
C ASN A 655 -27.12 -13.90 39.59
N THR A 656 -26.66 -15.03 39.06
CA THR A 656 -27.02 -16.34 39.66
C THR A 656 -26.10 -16.64 40.84
N VAL A 657 -26.29 -15.89 41.93
CA VAL A 657 -25.87 -16.33 43.27
C VAL A 657 -26.77 -17.50 43.65
N HIS A 658 -26.14 -18.57 44.13
CA HIS A 658 -26.77 -19.78 44.64
C HIS A 658 -28.05 -19.51 45.45
N TRP A 659 -29.19 -19.96 44.94
CA TRP A 659 -30.30 -20.35 45.81
C TRP A 659 -29.87 -21.66 46.48
N GLN A 660 -29.30 -21.56 47.68
CA GLN A 660 -29.32 -22.67 48.61
C GLN A 660 -30.72 -22.74 49.22
N GLU A 661 -31.26 -23.94 49.17
CA GLU A 661 -32.56 -24.36 49.68
C GLU A 661 -32.76 -23.93 51.14
N GLY A 662 -33.97 -23.44 51.43
CA GLY A 662 -34.54 -23.28 52.76
C GLY A 662 -35.96 -23.82 52.76
#